data_AF-A0A2D5UGV9-F1
#
_entry.id   AF-A0A2D5UGV9-F1
#
_cell.length_a   1.000
_cell.length_b   1.000
_cell.length_c   1.000
_cell.angle_alpha   90.00
_cell.angle_beta   90.00
_cell.angle_gamma   90.00
#
_symmetry.space_group_name_H-M   'P 1'
#
loop_
_entity.id
_entity.type
_entity.pdbx_description
1 polymer ?
#
loop_
_entity_poly.entity_id
_entity_poly.type
_entity_poly.pdbx_seq_one_letter_code
_entity_poly.pdbx_strand_id
1 'polypeptide(L)'
;MNRNSIIGFILIAGIMIGYTYWMAPSEEELAKQQRQADSIARIQRHNEEVLAKSTKILEQATQPETPEEQITEVTSETYSELKSKYELFANAAQGDEQLYIIENDLVKLEISNKGGYVKTVELKKYKTYDSLPVILFNPETTRFGLSFFSINNRSINTRDLYFTPSENISKNMVVSGNNSLSFSMRLYTDTGEGVVNPNSYIEYLYKISGDNYMFDFTINIVGMDGVISSNSNYADLNWFADLRQQEKTIDQFNGSTIYYKFFQDEVDYMSETDDDEEQITTKLKWVSFKQRFFSSTIVAKNSFNNGKLTVFEKENPGSDRYLKSMEADFELPINLRGETSIPFSFYYGPNKFYTLKAYDVDLERQIPIGWGFFILAWINEYIVIPTFDWLGGYGWNYGIVILVLTIMLKTLLFPIAYKTYYSSAKMRVLKPEVDELSKKFPKKEDAMKKQQAVMALYKKAGANPAAGCVPMLLQMPILFAMFRFFPASIELRQQPFLWAHDLSSYDSIASLPFDIPFYGDHVSLFTLLMTVSTIMYTYLNNQMMASQTTQMPGMKTMMYLMPIMFLGIFNSYASGLSYYYFLANVITFGQMFVFRYAINENKLRAQIERNKKKPPKKKSAFQKRLEEAAKQKGSNKKR
;
A
#
# COMPACT_ATOMS: atom_id res chain seq x y z
N MET A 1 29.74 -35.69 -2.03
CA MET A 1 28.82 -34.95 -1.13
C MET A 1 29.00 -35.53 0.27
N ASN A 2 29.35 -34.74 1.29
CA ASN A 2 29.63 -35.29 2.62
C ASN A 2 28.34 -35.82 3.28
N ARG A 3 28.45 -36.89 4.08
CA ARG A 3 27.33 -37.54 4.78
C ARG A 3 26.50 -36.53 5.60
N ASN A 4 27.17 -35.55 6.20
CA ASN A 4 26.52 -34.48 6.97
C ASN A 4 25.77 -33.46 6.09
N SER A 5 26.16 -33.28 4.83
CA SER A 5 25.42 -32.45 3.87
C SER A 5 24.16 -33.14 3.40
N ILE A 6 24.21 -34.46 3.18
CA ILE A 6 23.04 -35.28 2.84
C ILE A 6 22.04 -35.29 4.00
N ILE A 7 22.51 -35.46 5.24
CA ILE A 7 21.65 -35.38 6.44
C ILE A 7 21.05 -33.99 6.60
N GLY A 8 21.80 -32.92 6.30
CA GLY A 8 21.28 -31.56 6.27
C GLY A 8 20.18 -31.35 5.23
N PHE A 9 20.32 -31.91 4.03
CA PHE A 9 19.28 -31.87 2.99
C PHE A 9 18.04 -32.68 3.39
N ILE A 10 18.21 -33.83 4.03
CA ILE A 10 17.09 -34.64 4.53
C ILE A 10 16.35 -33.93 5.67
N LEU A 11 17.08 -33.25 6.56
CA LEU A 11 16.45 -32.45 7.63
C LEU A 11 15.74 -31.21 7.09
N ILE A 12 16.32 -30.51 6.10
CA ILE A 12 15.65 -29.37 5.46
C ILE A 12 14.43 -29.85 4.67
N ALA A 13 14.53 -30.96 3.93
CA ALA A 13 13.38 -31.55 3.27
C ALA A 13 12.32 -32.00 4.27
N GLY A 14 12.71 -32.60 5.40
CA GLY A 14 11.79 -32.99 6.47
C GLY A 14 11.12 -31.79 7.16
N ILE A 15 11.83 -30.69 7.38
CA ILE A 15 11.28 -29.44 7.92
C ILE A 15 10.36 -28.79 6.89
N MET A 16 10.73 -28.76 5.61
CA MET A 16 9.89 -28.23 4.53
C MET A 16 8.62 -29.06 4.38
N ILE A 17 8.71 -30.40 4.41
CA ILE A 17 7.56 -31.30 4.33
C ILE A 17 6.66 -31.15 5.57
N GLY A 18 7.25 -31.11 6.77
CA GLY A 18 6.52 -30.88 8.02
C GLY A 18 5.86 -29.49 8.06
N TYR A 19 6.51 -28.47 7.51
CA TYR A 19 5.96 -27.13 7.37
C TYR A 19 4.84 -27.09 6.33
N THR A 20 4.97 -27.75 5.17
CA THR A 20 3.87 -27.86 4.19
C THR A 20 2.69 -28.66 4.72
N TYR A 21 2.89 -29.63 5.62
CA TYR A 21 1.80 -30.33 6.28
C TYR A 21 1.14 -29.47 7.37
N TRP A 22 1.92 -28.62 8.04
CA TRP A 22 1.41 -27.66 9.03
C TRP A 22 0.71 -26.46 8.40
N MET A 23 1.11 -26.06 7.19
CA MET A 23 0.48 -25.06 6.32
C MET A 23 -0.54 -25.66 5.35
N ALA A 24 -0.79 -26.98 5.39
CA ALA A 24 -1.81 -27.59 4.55
C ALA A 24 -3.16 -27.00 4.96
N PRO A 25 -3.99 -26.53 4.00
CA PRO A 25 -5.23 -25.84 4.31
C PRO A 25 -6.14 -26.74 5.14
N SER A 26 -6.74 -26.16 6.18
CA SER A 26 -7.67 -26.90 7.04
C SER A 26 -8.90 -27.36 6.23
N GLU A 27 -9.64 -28.38 6.68
CA GLU A 27 -10.85 -28.86 5.99
C GLU A 27 -11.87 -27.72 5.74
N GLU A 28 -11.86 -26.69 6.58
CA GLU A 28 -12.72 -25.51 6.45
C GLU A 28 -12.30 -24.56 5.31
N GLU A 29 -11.00 -24.43 5.05
CA GLU A 29 -10.43 -23.67 3.93
C GLU A 29 -10.61 -24.40 2.58
N LEU A 30 -10.45 -25.73 2.58
CA LEU A 30 -10.77 -26.58 1.44
C LEU A 30 -12.26 -26.51 1.09
N ALA A 31 -13.15 -26.46 2.09
CA ALA A 31 -14.58 -26.22 1.90
C ALA A 31 -14.88 -24.78 1.44
N LYS A 32 -14.06 -23.78 1.78
CA LYS A 32 -14.18 -22.41 1.23
C LYS A 32 -13.76 -22.37 -0.25
N GLN A 33 -12.66 -23.01 -0.62
CA GLN A 33 -12.22 -23.09 -2.03
C GLN A 33 -13.21 -23.84 -2.91
N GLN A 34 -13.80 -24.94 -2.41
CA GLN A 34 -14.87 -25.63 -3.12
C GLN A 34 -16.14 -24.77 -3.26
N ARG A 35 -16.51 -24.00 -2.22
CA ARG A 35 -17.61 -23.02 -2.29
C ARG A 35 -17.34 -21.89 -3.30
N GLN A 36 -16.10 -21.44 -3.43
CA GLN A 36 -15.70 -20.45 -4.44
C GLN A 36 -15.78 -21.03 -5.86
N ALA A 37 -15.29 -22.25 -6.07
CA ALA A 37 -15.42 -22.94 -7.36
C ALA A 37 -16.90 -23.20 -7.74
N ASP A 38 -17.73 -23.61 -6.78
CA ASP A 38 -19.17 -23.79 -6.97
C ASP A 38 -19.91 -22.46 -7.22
N SER A 39 -19.44 -21.36 -6.63
CA SER A 39 -19.98 -20.02 -6.86
C SER A 39 -19.68 -19.53 -8.29
N ILE A 40 -18.44 -19.72 -8.76
CA ILE A 40 -18.03 -19.40 -10.15
C ILE A 40 -18.87 -20.20 -11.16
N ALA A 41 -19.10 -21.49 -10.88
CA ALA A 41 -19.94 -22.35 -11.73
C ALA A 41 -21.44 -21.97 -11.71
N ARG A 42 -21.94 -21.33 -10.64
CA ARG A 42 -23.30 -20.78 -10.58
C ARG A 42 -23.41 -19.45 -11.32
N ILE A 43 -22.40 -18.59 -11.25
CA ILE A 43 -22.36 -17.33 -12.00
C ILE A 43 -22.33 -17.61 -13.50
N GLN A 44 -21.57 -18.60 -13.96
CA GLN A 44 -21.58 -19.01 -15.36
C GLN A 44 -22.95 -19.53 -15.82
N ARG A 45 -23.62 -20.37 -15.01
CA ARG A 45 -25.00 -20.82 -15.30
C ARG A 45 -26.03 -19.68 -15.26
N HIS A 46 -25.87 -18.74 -14.34
CA HIS A 46 -26.73 -17.56 -14.27
C HIS A 46 -26.52 -16.64 -15.48
N ASN A 47 -25.29 -16.47 -15.94
CA ASN A 47 -24.99 -15.73 -17.16
C ASN A 47 -25.56 -16.41 -18.41
N GLU A 48 -25.53 -17.75 -18.48
CA GLU A 48 -26.21 -18.51 -19.56
C GLU A 48 -27.74 -18.38 -19.49
N GLU A 49 -28.34 -18.37 -18.30
CA GLU A 49 -29.78 -18.15 -18.10
C GLU A 49 -30.21 -16.70 -18.39
N VAL A 50 -29.37 -15.71 -18.06
CA VAL A 50 -29.59 -14.30 -18.36
C VAL A 50 -29.45 -14.05 -19.86
N LEU A 51 -28.51 -14.72 -20.54
CA LEU A 51 -28.39 -14.70 -22.01
C LEU A 51 -29.61 -15.35 -22.68
N ALA A 52 -30.14 -16.44 -22.11
CA ALA A 52 -31.35 -17.09 -22.59
C ALA A 52 -32.63 -16.26 -22.34
N LYS A 53 -32.69 -15.50 -21.24
CA LYS A 53 -33.78 -14.56 -20.93
C LYS A 53 -33.71 -13.28 -21.77
N SER A 54 -32.52 -12.73 -22.02
CA SER A 54 -32.34 -11.56 -22.88
C SER A 54 -32.71 -11.86 -24.34
N THR A 55 -32.46 -13.08 -24.80
CA THR A 55 -32.91 -13.55 -26.13
C THR A 55 -34.45 -13.63 -26.22
N LYS A 56 -35.15 -13.98 -25.12
CA LYS A 56 -36.63 -13.98 -25.05
C LYS A 56 -37.25 -12.59 -24.89
N ILE A 57 -36.54 -11.65 -24.25
CA ILE A 57 -37.01 -10.27 -24.04
C ILE A 57 -36.93 -9.45 -25.34
N LEU A 58 -35.99 -9.77 -26.23
CA LEU A 58 -35.87 -9.15 -27.57
C LEU A 58 -37.02 -9.51 -28.53
N GLU A 59 -37.82 -10.55 -28.25
CA GLU A 59 -38.98 -10.94 -29.07
C GLU A 59 -40.32 -10.31 -28.61
N GLN A 60 -40.37 -9.58 -27.48
CA GLN A 60 -41.63 -9.09 -26.89
C GLN A 60 -41.74 -7.56 -26.74
N ALA A 61 -40.78 -6.77 -27.21
CA ALA A 61 -40.88 -5.32 -27.14
C ALA A 61 -41.61 -4.72 -28.36
N THR A 62 -42.95 -4.69 -28.33
CA THR A 62 -43.73 -3.73 -29.13
C THR A 62 -45.01 -3.32 -28.40
N GLN A 63 -44.92 -2.27 -27.58
CA GLN A 63 -45.85 -1.12 -27.52
C GLN A 63 -45.51 -0.20 -26.34
N PRO A 64 -45.70 1.13 -26.46
CA PRO A 64 -45.37 2.11 -25.43
C PRO A 64 -46.60 2.55 -24.62
N GLU A 65 -46.47 2.69 -23.31
CA GLU A 65 -47.38 3.50 -22.49
C GLU A 65 -46.58 4.46 -21.59
N THR A 66 -46.99 5.72 -21.67
CA THR A 66 -46.58 6.90 -20.88
C THR A 66 -47.07 6.82 -19.44
N PRO A 67 -46.27 7.20 -18.42
CA PRO A 67 -46.75 7.37 -17.05
C PRO A 67 -47.28 8.78 -16.82
N GLU A 68 -48.55 8.89 -16.41
CA GLU A 68 -49.11 10.07 -15.75
C GLU A 68 -48.65 10.15 -14.28
N GLU A 69 -48.39 11.38 -13.84
CA GLU A 69 -48.09 11.75 -12.45
C GLU A 69 -49.31 11.49 -11.54
N GLN A 70 -49.09 10.78 -10.43
CA GLN A 70 -50.01 10.78 -9.29
C GLN A 70 -49.25 11.23 -8.04
N ILE A 71 -49.71 12.36 -7.51
CA ILE A 71 -49.35 12.90 -6.20
C ILE A 71 -50.18 12.13 -5.18
N THR A 72 -49.53 11.36 -4.31
CA THR A 72 -50.19 10.59 -3.25
C THR A 72 -50.30 11.44 -1.98
N GLU A 73 -51.52 11.80 -1.59
CA GLU A 73 -51.84 12.25 -0.23
C GLU A 73 -51.62 11.11 0.78
N VAL A 74 -51.02 11.44 1.92
CA VAL A 74 -50.63 10.50 2.98
C VAL A 74 -51.83 10.17 3.87
N THR A 75 -52.00 8.89 4.22
CA THR A 75 -52.95 8.43 5.24
C THR A 75 -52.44 8.76 6.66
N SER A 76 -53.31 9.28 7.52
CA SER A 76 -52.99 9.72 8.90
C SER A 76 -52.39 8.64 9.81
N GLU A 77 -52.59 7.36 9.50
CA GLU A 77 -52.09 6.22 10.29
C GLU A 77 -50.58 6.03 10.15
N THR A 78 -50.02 6.16 8.94
CA THR A 78 -48.58 5.99 8.66
C THR A 78 -47.74 7.09 9.32
N TYR A 79 -48.25 8.32 9.35
CA TYR A 79 -47.58 9.42 10.04
C TYR A 79 -47.48 9.18 11.56
N SER A 80 -48.52 8.63 12.18
CA SER A 80 -48.51 8.35 13.63
C SER A 80 -47.45 7.32 14.03
N GLU A 81 -47.22 6.30 13.20
CA GLU A 81 -46.17 5.31 13.40
C GLU A 81 -44.77 5.92 13.24
N LEU A 82 -44.56 6.70 12.18
CA LEU A 82 -43.30 7.40 11.93
C LEU A 82 -42.99 8.42 13.02
N LYS A 83 -44.00 9.13 13.53
CA LYS A 83 -43.87 10.06 14.67
C LYS A 83 -43.48 9.35 15.96
N SER A 84 -43.98 8.14 16.18
CA SER A 84 -43.48 7.32 17.29
C SER A 84 -41.99 7.02 17.11
N LYS A 85 -41.50 6.67 15.92
CA LYS A 85 -40.10 6.28 15.72
C LYS A 85 -39.11 7.45 15.60
N TYR A 86 -39.46 8.48 14.83
CA TYR A 86 -38.57 9.58 14.42
C TYR A 86 -38.99 10.94 14.99
N GLU A 87 -40.08 11.02 15.76
CA GLU A 87 -40.56 12.23 16.43
C GLU A 87 -40.72 13.42 15.49
N LEU A 88 -40.03 14.53 15.77
CA LEU A 88 -40.03 15.73 14.94
C LEU A 88 -39.35 15.52 13.57
N PHE A 89 -38.85 14.32 13.26
CA PHE A 89 -38.37 13.96 11.92
C PHE A 89 -39.31 13.02 11.17
N ALA A 90 -40.55 12.81 11.65
CA ALA A 90 -41.53 11.91 11.02
C ALA A 90 -41.74 12.19 9.52
N ASN A 91 -41.94 13.46 9.16
CA ASN A 91 -42.08 13.87 7.76
C ASN A 91 -40.83 13.54 6.92
N ALA A 92 -39.64 13.75 7.50
CA ALA A 92 -38.39 13.44 6.82
C ALA A 92 -38.09 11.93 6.75
N ALA A 93 -38.81 11.08 7.48
CA ALA A 93 -38.68 9.62 7.37
C ALA A 93 -39.46 9.03 6.18
N GLN A 94 -40.27 9.85 5.49
CA GLN A 94 -41.04 9.47 4.34
C GLN A 94 -40.49 10.13 3.08
N GLY A 95 -40.27 9.34 2.03
CA GLY A 95 -39.80 9.84 0.75
C GLY A 95 -39.28 8.73 -0.14
N ASP A 96 -39.07 9.08 -1.40
CA ASP A 96 -38.40 8.23 -2.38
C ASP A 96 -36.93 8.61 -2.50
N GLU A 97 -36.07 7.60 -2.65
CA GLU A 97 -34.66 7.83 -2.88
C GLU A 97 -34.44 8.46 -4.28
N GLN A 98 -33.81 9.62 -4.29
CA GLN A 98 -33.41 10.36 -5.47
C GLN A 98 -31.91 10.56 -5.47
N LEU A 99 -31.30 10.38 -6.64
CA LEU A 99 -29.87 10.56 -6.84
C LEU A 99 -29.58 11.88 -7.56
N TYR A 100 -28.58 12.60 -7.05
CA TYR A 100 -28.04 13.83 -7.61
C TYR A 100 -26.62 13.55 -8.07
N ILE A 101 -26.36 13.73 -9.35
CA ILE A 101 -25.06 13.48 -9.98
C ILE A 101 -24.32 14.82 -10.07
N ILE A 102 -23.14 14.88 -9.46
CA ILE A 102 -22.23 16.01 -9.56
C ILE A 102 -20.91 15.54 -10.16
N GLU A 103 -20.56 16.11 -11.30
CA GLU A 103 -19.31 15.80 -11.99
C GLU A 103 -18.35 16.98 -12.01
N ASN A 104 -17.08 16.67 -11.81
CA ASN A 104 -16.01 17.58 -12.16
C ASN A 104 -15.05 16.95 -13.19
N ASP A 105 -13.90 17.58 -13.44
CA ASP A 105 -12.94 17.11 -14.45
C ASP A 105 -12.27 15.79 -14.05
N LEU A 106 -12.34 15.39 -12.78
CA LEU A 106 -11.58 14.29 -12.19
C LEU A 106 -12.46 13.16 -11.61
N VAL A 107 -13.63 13.51 -11.08
CA VAL A 107 -14.49 12.67 -10.25
C VAL A 107 -15.95 12.86 -10.65
N LYS A 108 -16.73 11.79 -10.56
CA LYS A 108 -18.18 11.79 -10.62
C LYS A 108 -18.73 11.29 -9.29
N LEU A 109 -19.55 12.11 -8.64
CA LEU A 109 -20.19 11.85 -7.35
C LEU A 109 -21.68 11.60 -7.57
N GLU A 110 -22.22 10.56 -6.94
CA GLU A 110 -23.67 10.36 -6.85
C GLU A 110 -24.08 10.52 -5.40
N ILE A 111 -24.90 11.54 -5.13
CA ILE A 111 -25.36 11.90 -3.79
C ILE A 111 -26.82 11.47 -3.66
N SER A 112 -27.12 10.70 -2.61
CA SER A 112 -28.49 10.29 -2.31
C SER A 112 -29.16 11.32 -1.41
N ASN A 113 -30.41 11.68 -1.70
CA ASN A 113 -31.21 12.46 -0.76
C ASN A 113 -31.52 11.66 0.51
N LYS A 114 -31.53 10.32 0.45
CA LYS A 114 -31.68 9.46 1.62
C LYS A 114 -30.36 9.37 2.36
N GLY A 115 -30.32 9.91 3.57
CA GLY A 115 -29.11 10.09 4.35
C GLY A 115 -28.26 11.30 3.94
N GLY A 116 -28.54 11.89 2.79
CA GLY A 116 -27.85 13.09 2.31
C GLY A 116 -26.38 12.88 1.96
N TYR A 117 -25.92 11.64 1.73
CA TYR A 117 -24.50 11.30 1.62
C TYR A 117 -24.05 10.90 0.21
N VAL A 118 -22.74 10.87 0.00
CA VAL A 118 -22.12 10.40 -1.25
C VAL A 118 -22.21 8.88 -1.33
N LYS A 119 -23.13 8.38 -2.17
CA LYS A 119 -23.38 6.95 -2.39
C LYS A 119 -22.33 6.31 -3.29
N THR A 120 -21.90 7.02 -4.33
CA THR A 120 -20.93 6.50 -5.30
C THR A 120 -19.87 7.56 -5.60
N VAL A 121 -18.62 7.10 -5.75
CA VAL A 121 -17.51 7.93 -6.23
C VAL A 121 -16.77 7.22 -7.35
N GLU A 122 -16.86 7.75 -8.56
CA GLU A 122 -16.14 7.28 -9.74
C GLU A 122 -14.96 8.20 -10.06
N LEU A 123 -13.76 7.63 -10.23
CA LEU A 123 -12.57 8.38 -10.64
C LEU A 123 -12.39 8.34 -12.16
N LYS A 124 -12.75 9.42 -12.86
CA LYS A 124 -12.88 9.51 -14.33
C LYS A 124 -11.59 9.21 -15.10
N LYS A 125 -10.43 9.44 -14.49
CA LYS A 125 -9.10 9.22 -15.10
C LYS A 125 -8.58 7.78 -14.97
N TYR A 126 -9.29 6.89 -14.27
CA TYR A 126 -8.78 5.57 -13.92
C TYR A 126 -9.78 4.47 -14.27
N LYS A 127 -9.24 3.31 -14.69
CA LYS A 127 -10.00 2.09 -14.94
C LYS A 127 -9.50 0.96 -14.05
N THR A 128 -10.33 -0.03 -13.77
CA THR A 128 -9.94 -1.28 -13.11
C THR A 128 -9.12 -2.17 -14.05
N TYR A 129 -8.50 -3.23 -13.54
CA TYR A 129 -7.68 -4.15 -14.34
C TYR A 129 -8.43 -4.81 -15.51
N ASP A 130 -9.75 -4.93 -15.40
CA ASP A 130 -10.70 -5.46 -16.39
C ASP A 130 -11.39 -4.35 -17.22
N SER A 131 -10.84 -3.13 -17.20
CA SER A 131 -11.30 -1.97 -17.99
C SER A 131 -12.64 -1.34 -17.59
N LEU A 132 -13.18 -1.68 -16.42
CA LEU A 132 -14.36 -1.02 -15.84
C LEU A 132 -13.99 0.31 -15.17
N PRO A 133 -14.96 1.21 -14.90
CA PRO A 133 -14.71 2.43 -14.13
C PRO A 133 -14.23 2.14 -12.69
N VAL A 134 -13.30 2.94 -12.17
CA VAL A 134 -12.88 2.83 -10.76
C VAL A 134 -13.92 3.48 -9.87
N ILE A 135 -14.62 2.65 -9.09
CA ILE A 135 -15.60 3.07 -8.07
C ILE A 135 -15.03 2.70 -6.70
N LEU A 136 -14.77 3.68 -5.83
CA LEU A 136 -13.96 3.51 -4.62
C LEU A 136 -14.52 2.50 -3.61
N PHE A 137 -15.83 2.53 -3.39
CA PHE A 137 -16.52 1.69 -2.42
C PHE A 137 -17.87 1.20 -2.96
N ASN A 138 -18.44 0.18 -2.31
CA ASN A 138 -19.71 -0.40 -2.73
C ASN A 138 -20.88 0.55 -2.39
N PRO A 139 -21.68 0.97 -3.39
CA PRO A 139 -22.80 1.90 -3.19
C PRO A 139 -23.94 1.34 -2.33
N GLU A 140 -24.08 0.01 -2.26
CA GLU A 140 -25.18 -0.63 -1.52
C GLU A 140 -24.88 -0.81 -0.03
N THR A 141 -23.60 -0.78 0.35
CA THR A 141 -23.19 -1.05 1.73
C THR A 141 -22.59 0.16 2.43
N THR A 142 -22.14 1.19 1.70
CA THR A 142 -21.62 2.42 2.32
C THR A 142 -22.67 3.08 3.22
N ARG A 143 -22.22 3.64 4.34
CA ARG A 143 -23.07 4.36 5.28
C ARG A 143 -22.36 5.62 5.70
N PHE A 144 -23.12 6.70 5.74
CA PHE A 144 -22.68 7.96 6.30
C PHE A 144 -23.89 8.64 6.92
N GLY A 145 -23.76 9.10 8.16
CA GLY A 145 -24.87 9.74 8.84
C GLY A 145 -24.48 10.29 10.19
N LEU A 146 -25.28 11.24 10.67
CA LEU A 146 -25.16 11.82 11.99
C LEU A 146 -26.15 11.13 12.92
N SER A 147 -25.66 10.60 14.03
CA SER A 147 -26.44 10.02 15.12
C SER A 147 -26.49 11.00 16.29
N PHE A 148 -27.69 11.26 16.81
CA PHE A 148 -27.89 12.11 17.98
C PHE A 148 -29.15 11.69 18.74
N PHE A 149 -29.29 12.18 19.98
CA PHE A 149 -30.48 11.94 20.77
C PHE A 149 -31.44 13.13 20.64
N SER A 150 -32.70 12.83 20.33
CA SER A 150 -33.81 13.78 20.40
C SER A 150 -34.09 14.23 21.84
N ILE A 151 -34.92 15.26 22.02
CA ILE A 151 -35.32 15.79 23.33
C ILE A 151 -35.93 14.73 24.27
N ASN A 152 -36.52 13.67 23.72
CA ASN A 152 -37.09 12.54 24.48
C ASN A 152 -36.12 11.35 24.58
N ASN A 153 -34.82 11.58 24.34
CA ASN A 153 -33.75 10.59 24.43
C ASN A 153 -33.90 9.40 23.46
N ARG A 154 -34.57 9.60 22.31
CA ARG A 154 -34.56 8.62 21.21
C ARG A 154 -33.37 8.86 20.29
N SER A 155 -32.68 7.79 19.94
CA SER A 155 -31.60 7.83 18.95
C SER A 155 -32.19 8.05 17.55
N ILE A 156 -31.75 9.13 16.90
CA ILE A 156 -32.07 9.48 15.53
C ILE A 156 -30.78 9.38 14.73
N ASN A 157 -30.85 8.75 13.56
CA ASN A 157 -29.74 8.69 12.61
C ASN A 157 -30.18 9.28 11.28
N THR A 158 -29.46 10.29 10.78
CA THR A 158 -29.82 10.98 9.54
C THR A 158 -29.81 10.08 8.32
N ARG A 159 -29.04 8.98 8.33
CA ARG A 159 -28.93 8.01 7.23
C ARG A 159 -30.29 7.43 6.82
N ASP A 160 -31.20 7.28 7.79
CA ASP A 160 -32.52 6.68 7.57
C ASP A 160 -33.57 7.72 7.10
N LEU A 161 -33.18 8.99 6.99
CA LEU A 161 -34.07 10.12 6.70
C LEU A 161 -33.79 10.74 5.33
N TYR A 162 -34.77 11.42 4.75
CA TYR A 162 -34.71 12.07 3.46
C TYR A 162 -34.44 13.57 3.61
N PHE A 163 -33.37 14.01 2.98
CA PHE A 163 -33.02 15.42 2.84
C PHE A 163 -33.70 16.01 1.61
N THR A 164 -33.91 17.32 1.63
CA THR A 164 -34.51 18.09 0.53
C THR A 164 -33.50 19.12 0.02
N PRO A 165 -33.25 19.23 -1.30
CA PRO A 165 -32.39 20.28 -1.83
C PRO A 165 -32.89 21.67 -1.42
N SER A 166 -31.98 22.54 -0.99
CA SER A 166 -32.31 23.90 -0.55
C SER A 166 -32.81 24.81 -1.68
N GLU A 167 -32.43 24.51 -2.91
CA GLU A 167 -32.82 25.22 -4.12
C GLU A 167 -33.33 24.23 -5.18
N ASN A 168 -34.08 24.72 -6.16
CA ASN A 168 -34.56 23.90 -7.27
C ASN A 168 -33.41 23.64 -8.25
N ILE A 169 -32.59 22.64 -7.93
CA ILE A 169 -31.35 22.31 -8.63
C ILE A 169 -31.56 21.11 -9.55
N SER A 170 -30.93 21.16 -10.73
CA SER A 170 -30.89 20.03 -11.67
C SER A 170 -30.30 18.78 -11.01
N LYS A 171 -30.87 17.60 -11.30
CA LYS A 171 -30.32 16.31 -10.85
C LYS A 171 -28.91 16.03 -11.37
N ASN A 172 -28.54 16.62 -12.52
CA ASN A 172 -27.21 16.50 -13.10
C ASN A 172 -26.53 17.87 -13.11
N MET A 173 -25.36 17.94 -12.49
CA MET A 173 -24.55 19.15 -12.37
C MET A 173 -23.11 18.86 -12.79
N VAL A 174 -22.50 19.81 -13.53
CA VAL A 174 -21.12 19.69 -14.00
C VAL A 174 -20.36 20.97 -13.68
N VAL A 175 -19.15 20.84 -13.13
CA VAL A 175 -18.23 21.95 -12.84
C VAL A 175 -16.85 21.65 -13.39
N SER A 176 -16.24 22.61 -14.09
CA SER A 176 -14.94 22.41 -14.75
C SER A 176 -13.99 23.59 -14.54
N GLY A 177 -12.69 23.31 -14.61
CA GLY A 177 -11.62 24.29 -14.45
C GLY A 177 -11.62 24.97 -13.08
N ASN A 178 -11.49 26.30 -13.07
CA ASN A 178 -11.40 27.09 -11.84
C ASN A 178 -12.76 27.44 -11.21
N ASN A 179 -13.86 26.92 -11.75
CA ASN A 179 -15.18 27.17 -11.21
C ASN A 179 -15.45 26.29 -9.97
N SER A 180 -16.39 26.73 -9.13
CA SER A 180 -16.89 25.95 -8.01
C SER A 180 -18.41 25.87 -8.04
N LEU A 181 -18.95 24.72 -7.63
CA LEU A 181 -20.36 24.46 -7.45
C LEU A 181 -20.65 24.25 -5.96
N SER A 182 -21.73 24.85 -5.47
CA SER A 182 -22.27 24.58 -4.14
C SER A 182 -23.60 23.84 -4.27
N PHE A 183 -23.76 22.75 -3.51
CA PHE A 183 -24.97 21.95 -3.47
C PHE A 183 -25.35 21.71 -2.00
N SER A 184 -26.51 22.19 -1.58
CA SER A 184 -26.99 22.07 -0.19
C SER A 184 -28.28 21.27 -0.14
N MET A 185 -28.33 20.32 0.79
CA MET A 185 -29.52 19.57 1.14
C MET A 185 -29.84 19.76 2.62
N ARG A 186 -31.12 19.92 2.94
CA ARG A 186 -31.64 20.20 4.28
C ARG A 186 -32.57 19.09 4.75
N LEU A 187 -32.31 18.62 5.96
CA LEU A 187 -33.19 17.76 6.72
C LEU A 187 -34.01 18.62 7.68
N TYR A 188 -35.26 18.88 7.32
CA TYR A 188 -36.16 19.70 8.11
C TYR A 188 -36.83 18.91 9.24
N THR A 189 -37.15 19.60 10.33
CA THR A 189 -38.04 19.05 11.36
C THR A 189 -39.51 19.32 11.02
N ASP A 190 -40.38 18.69 11.78
CA ASP A 190 -41.82 18.87 11.81
C ASP A 190 -42.20 19.82 12.96
N THR A 191 -43.32 20.52 12.85
CA THR A 191 -43.95 21.26 13.96
C THR A 191 -44.65 20.34 14.96
N GLY A 192 -44.76 19.05 14.66
CA GLY A 192 -45.46 18.03 15.44
C GLY A 192 -46.86 17.71 14.93
N GLU A 193 -47.32 18.35 13.86
CA GLU A 193 -48.65 18.18 13.27
C GLU A 193 -48.59 17.71 11.80
N GLY A 194 -47.44 17.24 11.34
CA GLY A 194 -47.23 16.83 9.96
C GLY A 194 -46.84 17.99 9.06
N VAL A 195 -46.48 19.15 9.62
CA VAL A 195 -46.10 20.35 8.86
C VAL A 195 -44.60 20.58 9.00
N VAL A 196 -43.91 20.74 7.88
CA VAL A 196 -42.46 21.01 7.85
C VAL A 196 -42.17 22.37 8.50
N ASN A 197 -41.19 22.40 9.41
CA ASN A 197 -40.68 23.61 10.03
C ASN A 197 -39.45 24.13 9.26
N PRO A 198 -39.54 25.24 8.52
CA PRO A 198 -38.43 25.76 7.73
C PRO A 198 -37.29 26.38 8.57
N ASN A 199 -37.54 26.68 9.86
CA ASN A 199 -36.57 27.36 10.73
C ASN A 199 -35.70 26.39 11.55
N SER A 200 -35.95 25.08 11.47
CA SER A 200 -35.20 24.05 12.18
C SER A 200 -34.77 22.96 11.20
N TYR A 201 -33.46 22.85 10.96
CA TYR A 201 -32.92 21.87 10.02
C TYR A 201 -31.45 21.52 10.27
N ILE A 202 -31.04 20.36 9.75
CA ILE A 202 -29.64 19.98 9.55
C ILE A 202 -29.34 20.14 8.06
N GLU A 203 -28.34 20.94 7.72
CA GLU A 203 -27.92 21.17 6.34
C GLU A 203 -26.59 20.48 6.06
N TYR A 204 -26.54 19.74 4.96
CA TYR A 204 -25.33 19.19 4.37
C TYR A 204 -24.98 20.01 3.14
N LEU A 205 -23.93 20.82 3.25
CA LEU A 205 -23.45 21.71 2.21
C LEU A 205 -22.18 21.14 1.58
N TYR A 206 -22.29 20.75 0.32
CA TYR A 206 -21.18 20.32 -0.53
C TYR A 206 -20.66 21.50 -1.36
N LYS A 207 -19.35 21.69 -1.38
CA LYS A 207 -18.69 22.65 -2.27
C LYS A 207 -17.58 21.97 -3.06
N ILE A 208 -17.78 21.89 -4.36
CA ILE A 208 -16.99 21.08 -5.29
C ILE A 208 -16.27 22.02 -6.27
N SER A 209 -14.96 21.83 -6.43
CA SER A 209 -14.13 22.57 -7.38
C SER A 209 -13.97 21.79 -8.69
N GLY A 210 -13.79 22.49 -9.81
CA GLY A 210 -13.74 21.88 -11.15
C GLY A 210 -12.59 20.89 -11.40
N ASP A 211 -11.37 21.19 -10.92
CA ASP A 211 -10.17 20.36 -11.13
C ASP A 211 -9.51 19.96 -9.80
N ASN A 212 -10.29 19.35 -8.90
CA ASN A 212 -9.78 18.95 -7.59
C ASN A 212 -10.40 17.61 -7.12
N TYR A 213 -9.62 16.81 -6.39
CA TYR A 213 -10.07 15.57 -5.74
C TYR A 213 -10.58 15.83 -4.30
N MET A 214 -10.30 17.02 -3.75
CA MET A 214 -10.78 17.44 -2.44
C MET A 214 -11.99 18.37 -2.57
N PHE A 215 -13.03 18.07 -1.80
CA PHE A 215 -14.30 18.79 -1.75
C PHE A 215 -14.55 19.26 -0.33
N ASP A 216 -15.09 20.47 -0.18
CA ASP A 216 -15.50 20.96 1.13
C ASP A 216 -16.90 20.44 1.46
N PHE A 217 -17.09 20.05 2.71
CA PHE A 217 -18.37 19.62 3.23
C PHE A 217 -18.60 20.24 4.61
N THR A 218 -19.76 20.86 4.78
CA THR A 218 -20.11 21.53 6.04
C THR A 218 -21.45 21.00 6.52
N ILE A 219 -21.49 20.60 7.79
CA ILE A 219 -22.75 20.32 8.49
C ILE A 219 -23.16 21.59 9.23
N ASN A 220 -24.30 22.18 8.86
CA ASN A 220 -24.91 23.27 9.62
C ASN A 220 -26.11 22.74 10.41
N ILE A 221 -26.16 23.04 11.69
CA ILE A 221 -27.26 22.68 12.59
C ILE A 221 -27.91 23.99 13.01
N VAL A 222 -29.15 24.22 12.55
CA VAL A 222 -29.87 25.49 12.69
C VAL A 222 -31.17 25.25 13.44
N GLY A 223 -31.43 26.01 14.50
CA GLY A 223 -32.74 26.03 15.18
C GLY A 223 -33.14 24.70 15.84
N MET A 224 -32.18 23.91 16.32
CA MET A 224 -32.40 22.57 16.90
C MET A 224 -32.59 22.56 18.43
N ASP A 225 -32.73 23.74 19.05
CA ASP A 225 -33.11 23.87 20.45
C ASP A 225 -34.52 23.30 20.67
N GLY A 226 -34.67 22.41 21.64
CA GLY A 226 -35.92 21.68 21.88
C GLY A 226 -36.21 20.51 20.93
N VAL A 227 -35.34 20.26 19.94
CA VAL A 227 -35.41 19.09 19.04
C VAL A 227 -34.37 18.05 19.44
N ILE A 228 -33.11 18.46 19.52
CA ILE A 228 -32.00 17.65 20.03
C ILE A 228 -31.96 17.81 21.56
N SER A 229 -31.58 16.74 22.26
CA SER A 229 -31.52 16.75 23.71
C SER A 229 -30.60 17.87 24.24
N SER A 230 -31.09 18.65 25.19
CA SER A 230 -30.37 19.82 25.72
C SER A 230 -29.11 19.47 26.53
N ASN A 231 -28.94 18.20 26.91
CA ASN A 231 -27.73 17.67 27.54
C ASN A 231 -26.70 17.13 26.52
N SER A 232 -27.03 17.09 25.23
CA SER A 232 -26.16 16.62 24.17
C SER A 232 -25.22 17.74 23.73
N ASN A 233 -23.93 17.56 24.00
CA ASN A 233 -22.86 18.47 23.56
C ASN A 233 -22.13 17.94 22.33
N TYR A 234 -22.51 16.77 21.84
CA TYR A 234 -21.93 16.14 20.67
C TYR A 234 -22.97 15.35 19.86
N ALA A 235 -22.67 15.13 18.60
CA ALA A 235 -23.35 14.18 17.73
C ALA A 235 -22.31 13.25 17.10
N ASP A 236 -22.66 11.98 16.93
CA ASP A 236 -21.75 10.97 16.40
C ASP A 236 -21.86 10.92 14.88
N LEU A 237 -20.77 11.17 14.17
CA LEU A 237 -20.70 10.96 12.73
C LEU A 237 -20.22 9.55 12.45
N ASN A 238 -21.09 8.71 11.88
CA ASN A 238 -20.76 7.35 11.50
C ASN A 238 -20.37 7.32 10.02
N TRP A 239 -19.21 6.77 9.69
CA TRP A 239 -18.76 6.56 8.33
C TRP A 239 -18.28 5.12 8.13
N PHE A 240 -18.91 4.42 7.18
CA PHE A 240 -18.63 3.02 6.87
C PHE A 240 -18.56 2.83 5.35
N ALA A 241 -17.63 2.00 4.91
CA ALA A 241 -17.52 1.59 3.52
C ALA A 241 -16.96 0.17 3.38
N ASP A 242 -17.59 -0.64 2.54
CA ASP A 242 -16.93 -1.81 1.97
C ASP A 242 -16.11 -1.36 0.75
N LEU A 243 -14.80 -1.50 0.87
CA LEU A 243 -13.89 -1.18 -0.23
C LEU A 243 -13.93 -2.27 -1.29
N ARG A 244 -13.75 -1.86 -2.55
CA ARG A 244 -13.76 -2.75 -3.71
C ARG A 244 -12.34 -3.03 -4.20
N GLN A 245 -12.05 -4.27 -4.56
CA GLN A 245 -10.79 -4.68 -5.16
C GLN A 245 -10.68 -4.13 -6.58
N GLN A 246 -9.86 -3.09 -6.76
CA GLN A 246 -9.61 -2.44 -8.06
C GLN A 246 -8.55 -3.15 -8.90
N GLU A 247 -7.60 -3.80 -8.22
CA GLU A 247 -6.40 -4.39 -8.82
C GLU A 247 -6.51 -5.90 -9.00
N LYS A 248 -5.72 -6.46 -9.91
CA LYS A 248 -5.72 -7.90 -10.19
C LYS A 248 -5.31 -8.74 -8.97
N THR A 249 -4.47 -8.18 -8.10
CA THR A 249 -4.00 -8.84 -6.88
C THR A 249 -4.14 -7.96 -5.66
N ILE A 250 -4.33 -8.61 -4.51
CA ILE A 250 -4.24 -8.00 -3.20
C ILE A 250 -2.77 -7.98 -2.79
N ASP A 251 -2.25 -6.80 -2.48
CA ASP A 251 -0.85 -6.62 -2.06
C ASP A 251 -0.73 -6.85 -0.54
N GLN A 252 0.06 -7.84 -0.15
CA GLN A 252 0.29 -8.21 1.26
C GLN A 252 1.21 -7.22 2.00
N PHE A 253 1.99 -6.41 1.30
CA PHE A 253 3.00 -5.51 1.88
C PHE A 253 2.62 -4.02 1.79
N ASN A 254 1.53 -3.72 1.08
CA ASN A 254 0.92 -2.40 0.93
C ASN A 254 -0.61 -2.56 1.02
N GLY A 255 -1.05 -3.15 2.12
CA GLY A 255 -2.44 -3.55 2.33
C GLY A 255 -3.40 -2.36 2.42
N SER A 256 -4.70 -2.65 2.33
CA SER A 256 -5.75 -1.64 2.56
C SER A 256 -6.04 -1.58 4.05
N THR A 257 -5.94 -0.39 4.65
CA THR A 257 -6.19 -0.16 6.07
C THR A 257 -6.61 1.28 6.32
N ILE A 258 -6.98 1.60 7.55
CA ILE A 258 -7.25 2.96 7.99
C ILE A 258 -5.93 3.62 8.37
N TYR A 259 -5.65 4.76 7.73
CA TYR A 259 -4.62 5.71 8.17
C TYR A 259 -5.30 6.88 8.85
N TYR A 260 -4.69 7.44 9.89
CA TYR A 260 -5.24 8.60 10.57
C TYR A 260 -4.15 9.53 11.09
N LYS A 261 -4.49 10.80 11.30
CA LYS A 261 -3.58 11.81 11.83
C LYS A 261 -4.17 12.48 13.04
N PHE A 262 -3.39 12.59 14.11
CA PHE A 262 -3.73 13.42 15.26
C PHE A 262 -3.57 14.91 14.96
N PHE A 263 -4.35 15.76 15.61
CA PHE A 263 -4.38 17.21 15.37
C PHE A 263 -3.01 17.89 15.52
N GLN A 264 -2.13 17.37 16.40
CA GLN A 264 -0.80 17.93 16.67
C GLN A 264 0.33 16.90 16.60
N ASP A 265 0.08 15.68 16.11
CA ASP A 265 1.06 14.59 16.11
C ASP A 265 1.26 13.98 14.71
N GLU A 266 2.08 12.93 14.65
CA GLU A 266 2.38 12.17 13.45
C GLU A 266 1.15 11.39 12.93
N VAL A 267 1.34 10.84 11.73
CA VAL A 267 0.36 9.98 11.06
C VAL A 267 0.58 8.56 11.54
N ASP A 268 -0.50 7.88 11.91
CA ASP A 268 -0.49 6.48 12.32
C ASP A 268 -1.46 5.66 11.44
N TYR A 269 -1.40 4.34 11.58
CA TYR A 269 -2.20 3.41 10.78
C TYR A 269 -2.52 2.12 11.51
N MET A 270 -3.69 1.54 11.20
CA MET A 270 -4.16 0.27 11.75
C MET A 270 -3.57 -0.92 10.99
N SER A 271 -3.72 -2.14 11.53
CA SER A 271 -3.19 -3.37 10.90
C SER A 271 -3.54 -3.50 9.41
N GLU A 272 -2.53 -3.70 8.56
CA GLU A 272 -2.72 -3.95 7.12
C GLU A 272 -3.21 -5.38 6.83
N THR A 273 -2.95 -6.32 7.73
CA THR A 273 -3.17 -7.77 7.51
C THR A 273 -4.31 -8.35 8.32
N ASP A 274 -4.59 -7.81 9.49
CA ASP A 274 -5.52 -8.39 10.45
C ASP A 274 -6.71 -7.46 10.69
N ASP A 275 -7.74 -8.01 11.32
CA ASP A 275 -8.83 -7.22 11.92
C ASP A 275 -8.26 -6.43 13.11
N ASP A 276 -8.68 -5.17 13.22
CA ASP A 276 -8.14 -4.25 14.21
C ASP A 276 -9.22 -3.23 14.61
N GLU A 277 -9.22 -2.85 15.89
CA GLU A 277 -10.14 -1.87 16.47
C GLU A 277 -9.36 -0.94 17.39
N GLU A 278 -9.50 0.37 17.16
CA GLU A 278 -8.81 1.37 17.95
C GLU A 278 -9.77 2.45 18.45
N GLN A 279 -9.70 2.72 19.76
CA GLN A 279 -10.43 3.83 20.38
C GLN A 279 -9.50 5.02 20.55
N ILE A 280 -9.78 6.07 19.78
CA ILE A 280 -9.03 7.30 19.77
C ILE A 280 -9.69 8.31 20.71
N THR A 281 -8.99 8.65 21.78
CA THR A 281 -9.42 9.64 22.79
C THR A 281 -8.75 11.00 22.63
N THR A 282 -7.89 11.13 21.62
CA THR A 282 -7.16 12.35 21.27
C THR A 282 -7.73 12.96 20.00
N LYS A 283 -7.56 14.27 19.86
CA LYS A 283 -8.12 14.99 18.71
C LYS A 283 -7.53 14.50 17.40
N LEU A 284 -8.38 14.15 16.44
CA LEU A 284 -7.99 13.75 15.08
C LEU A 284 -8.11 14.92 14.11
N LYS A 285 -7.15 15.01 13.18
CA LYS A 285 -7.16 15.91 12.03
C LYS A 285 -7.85 15.27 10.83
N TRP A 286 -7.53 14.02 10.53
CA TRP A 286 -8.12 13.29 9.42
C TRP A 286 -8.07 11.79 9.63
N VAL A 287 -8.97 11.09 8.93
CA VAL A 287 -9.03 9.62 8.85
C VAL A 287 -9.25 9.23 7.40
N SER A 288 -8.48 8.25 6.93
CA SER A 288 -8.35 7.84 5.54
C SER A 288 -8.60 6.34 5.40
N PHE A 289 -9.63 5.97 4.65
CA PHE A 289 -9.81 4.62 4.15
C PHE A 289 -8.89 4.44 2.94
N LYS A 290 -7.70 3.90 3.21
CA LYS A 290 -6.63 3.79 2.22
C LYS A 290 -6.70 2.42 1.54
N GLN A 291 -6.75 2.46 0.22
CA GLN A 291 -6.46 1.33 -0.66
C GLN A 291 -5.02 1.43 -1.17
N ARG A 292 -4.59 0.45 -1.95
CA ARG A 292 -3.24 0.43 -2.56
C ARG A 292 -2.92 1.72 -3.34
N PHE A 293 -3.80 2.12 -4.27
CA PHE A 293 -3.60 3.28 -5.15
C PHE A 293 -4.58 4.42 -4.97
N PHE A 294 -5.60 4.26 -4.14
CA PHE A 294 -6.65 5.26 -3.94
C PHE A 294 -6.93 5.43 -2.45
N SER A 295 -7.50 6.56 -2.07
CA SER A 295 -8.03 6.74 -0.73
C SER A 295 -9.33 7.54 -0.75
N SER A 296 -10.15 7.25 0.24
CA SER A 296 -11.24 8.11 0.68
C SER A 296 -10.83 8.69 2.03
N THR A 297 -10.87 9.99 2.23
CA THR A 297 -10.38 10.62 3.47
C THR A 297 -11.33 11.72 3.92
N ILE A 298 -11.60 11.77 5.22
CA ILE A 298 -12.29 12.89 5.86
C ILE A 298 -11.24 13.73 6.60
N VAL A 299 -11.18 15.03 6.30
CA VAL A 299 -10.24 15.98 6.89
C VAL A 299 -11.00 17.07 7.65
N ALA A 300 -10.90 17.10 8.97
CA ALA A 300 -11.47 18.16 9.78
C ALA A 300 -10.77 19.49 9.50
N LYS A 301 -11.52 20.59 9.27
CA LYS A 301 -10.89 21.93 9.26
C LYS A 301 -10.42 22.29 10.67
N ASN A 302 -11.23 21.97 11.68
CA ASN A 302 -10.88 22.07 13.10
C ASN A 302 -10.31 20.73 13.58
N SER A 303 -11.07 19.92 14.33
CA SER A 303 -10.67 18.60 14.80
C SER A 303 -11.89 17.73 15.08
N PHE A 304 -11.75 16.41 14.98
CA PHE A 304 -12.66 15.46 15.63
C PHE A 304 -12.19 15.23 17.06
N ASN A 305 -13.10 15.24 18.04
CA ASN A 305 -12.69 15.18 19.46
C ASN A 305 -12.18 13.79 19.83
N ASN A 306 -12.99 12.78 19.51
CA ASN A 306 -12.74 11.37 19.74
C ASN A 306 -13.14 10.60 18.48
N GLY A 307 -12.71 9.35 18.37
CA GLY A 307 -13.29 8.45 17.39
C GLY A 307 -13.05 6.98 17.69
N LYS A 308 -13.87 6.13 17.10
CA LYS A 308 -13.68 4.69 17.07
C LYS A 308 -13.38 4.28 15.64
N LEU A 309 -12.24 3.63 15.42
CA LEU A 309 -11.80 3.15 14.13
C LEU A 309 -11.85 1.63 14.13
N THR A 310 -12.36 1.02 13.07
CA THR A 310 -12.45 -0.43 12.97
C THR A 310 -12.19 -0.87 11.55
N VAL A 311 -11.30 -1.83 11.37
CA VAL A 311 -11.00 -2.48 10.10
C VAL A 311 -11.22 -3.97 10.26
N PHE A 312 -11.98 -4.58 9.36
CA PHE A 312 -12.28 -6.00 9.46
C PHE A 312 -12.58 -6.66 8.11
N GLU A 313 -12.41 -7.97 8.07
CA GLU A 313 -12.76 -8.81 6.92
C GLU A 313 -14.07 -9.56 7.16
N LYS A 314 -15.18 -8.99 6.69
CA LYS A 314 -16.48 -9.66 6.69
C LYS A 314 -17.04 -9.67 5.26
N GLU A 315 -16.84 -10.79 4.59
CA GLU A 315 -17.39 -11.00 3.24
C GLU A 315 -18.93 -10.92 3.29
N ASN A 316 -19.47 -9.76 2.92
CA ASN A 316 -20.91 -9.54 2.85
C ASN A 316 -21.45 -10.25 1.59
N PRO A 317 -22.38 -11.22 1.71
CA PRO A 317 -22.99 -11.86 0.56
C PRO A 317 -23.79 -10.82 -0.24
N GLY A 318 -23.21 -10.36 -1.36
CA GLY A 318 -23.76 -9.30 -2.20
C GLY A 318 -22.75 -8.23 -2.62
N SER A 319 -21.56 -8.17 -1.99
CA SER A 319 -20.53 -7.20 -2.38
C SER A 319 -19.69 -7.72 -3.54
N ASP A 320 -19.88 -7.15 -4.73
CA ASP A 320 -19.04 -7.43 -5.89
C ASP A 320 -17.60 -6.92 -5.64
N ARG A 321 -16.63 -7.83 -5.78
CA ARG A 321 -15.19 -7.55 -5.60
C ARG A 321 -14.87 -6.98 -4.22
N TYR A 322 -15.45 -7.54 -3.16
CA TYR A 322 -15.14 -7.17 -1.78
C TYR A 322 -13.63 -7.23 -1.49
N LEU A 323 -13.11 -6.20 -0.82
CA LEU A 323 -11.70 -6.12 -0.38
C LEU A 323 -11.56 -6.10 1.14
N LYS A 324 -12.13 -5.09 1.80
CA LYS A 324 -12.07 -4.90 3.26
C LYS A 324 -13.18 -3.95 3.70
N SER A 325 -13.71 -4.12 4.90
CA SER A 325 -14.65 -3.19 5.52
C SER A 325 -13.89 -2.23 6.43
N MET A 326 -14.26 -0.96 6.38
CA MET A 326 -13.71 0.08 7.25
C MET A 326 -14.82 0.92 7.85
N GLU A 327 -14.70 1.21 9.14
CA GLU A 327 -15.63 2.01 9.93
C GLU A 327 -14.87 3.06 10.72
N ALA A 328 -15.42 4.28 10.74
CA ALA A 328 -14.93 5.38 11.52
C ALA A 328 -16.12 6.15 12.12
N ASP A 329 -16.19 6.14 13.45
CA ASP A 329 -17.16 6.92 14.21
C ASP A 329 -16.45 8.11 14.83
N PHE A 330 -17.00 9.32 14.68
CA PHE A 330 -16.41 10.54 15.22
C PHE A 330 -17.37 11.25 16.16
N GLU A 331 -16.85 11.77 17.26
CA GLU A 331 -17.62 12.67 18.13
C GLU A 331 -17.46 14.11 17.62
N LEU A 332 -18.55 14.69 17.09
CA LEU A 332 -18.60 16.08 16.63
C LEU A 332 -19.19 16.99 17.70
N PRO A 333 -18.51 18.06 18.13
CA PRO A 333 -19.07 18.99 19.10
C PRO A 333 -20.23 19.77 18.47
N ILE A 334 -21.37 19.83 19.18
CA ILE A 334 -22.55 20.60 18.77
C ILE A 334 -22.90 21.65 19.83
N ASN A 335 -23.40 22.80 19.39
CA ASN A 335 -23.95 23.82 20.27
C ASN A 335 -25.37 24.18 19.81
N LEU A 336 -26.36 23.78 20.60
CA LEU A 336 -27.77 23.99 20.29
C LEU A 336 -28.22 25.45 20.50
N ARG A 337 -27.40 26.27 21.19
CA ARG A 337 -27.67 27.69 21.41
C ARG A 337 -27.15 28.52 20.22
N GLY A 338 -27.94 28.54 19.15
CA GLY A 338 -27.65 29.29 17.92
C GLY A 338 -27.44 28.37 16.73
N GLU A 339 -26.59 28.79 15.80
CA GLU A 339 -26.19 28.01 14.63
C GLU A 339 -24.83 27.36 14.89
N THR A 340 -24.75 26.04 14.72
CA THR A 340 -23.48 25.31 14.75
C THR A 340 -23.08 24.96 13.32
N SER A 341 -21.85 25.31 12.94
CA SER A 341 -21.26 24.94 11.65
C SER A 341 -20.00 24.09 11.86
N ILE A 342 -19.98 22.91 11.25
CA ILE A 342 -18.89 21.93 11.39
C ILE A 342 -18.30 21.69 10.00
N PRO A 343 -17.24 22.45 9.62
CA PRO A 343 -16.62 22.31 8.32
C PRO A 343 -15.53 21.23 8.32
N PHE A 344 -15.58 20.37 7.31
CA PHE A 344 -14.54 19.40 6.97
C PHE A 344 -14.41 19.26 5.45
N SER A 345 -13.50 18.42 4.99
CA SER A 345 -13.30 18.14 3.57
C SER A 345 -13.27 16.65 3.32
N PHE A 346 -13.81 16.22 2.19
CA PHE A 346 -13.62 14.88 1.66
C PHE A 346 -12.54 14.90 0.61
N TYR A 347 -11.59 13.96 0.69
CA TYR A 347 -10.70 13.63 -0.41
C TYR A 347 -11.10 12.28 -0.97
N TYR A 348 -11.39 12.24 -2.28
CA TYR A 348 -11.61 11.00 -3.00
C TYR A 348 -10.71 10.98 -4.22
N GLY A 349 -9.63 10.21 -4.17
CA GLY A 349 -8.65 10.32 -5.24
C GLY A 349 -7.49 9.35 -5.19
N PRO A 350 -6.54 9.52 -6.13
CA PRO A 350 -5.35 8.70 -6.23
C PRO A 350 -4.34 8.95 -5.12
N ASN A 351 -3.59 7.93 -4.72
CA ASN A 351 -2.45 8.04 -3.83
C ASN A 351 -1.22 8.58 -4.58
N LYS A 352 -1.33 9.80 -5.13
CA LYS A 352 -0.24 10.49 -5.83
C LYS A 352 0.46 11.46 -4.89
N PHE A 353 1.77 11.28 -4.69
CA PHE A 353 2.55 12.00 -3.66
C PHE A 353 2.40 13.52 -3.74
N TYR A 354 2.66 14.13 -4.90
CA TYR A 354 2.57 15.59 -5.04
C TYR A 354 1.15 16.15 -4.97
N THR A 355 0.15 15.36 -5.38
CA THR A 355 -1.26 15.74 -5.24
C THR A 355 -1.65 15.78 -3.76
N LEU A 356 -1.29 14.75 -2.99
CA LEU A 356 -1.57 14.69 -1.57
C LEU A 356 -0.81 15.77 -0.78
N LYS A 357 0.47 15.98 -1.11
CA LYS A 357 1.33 16.99 -0.49
C LYS A 357 0.84 18.43 -0.74
N ALA A 358 0.19 18.68 -1.88
CA ALA A 358 -0.34 20.00 -2.21
C ALA A 358 -1.48 20.47 -1.27
N TYR A 359 -2.13 19.55 -0.55
CA TYR A 359 -3.17 19.90 0.42
C TYR A 359 -2.63 20.34 1.79
N ASP A 360 -1.33 20.19 2.05
CA ASP A 360 -0.64 20.68 3.27
C ASP A 360 -1.26 20.18 4.60
N VAL A 361 -1.70 18.92 4.63
CA VAL A 361 -2.22 18.26 5.84
C VAL A 361 -1.57 16.89 6.10
N ASP A 362 -0.37 16.68 5.58
CA ASP A 362 0.41 15.43 5.66
C ASP A 362 -0.27 14.19 5.04
N LEU A 363 -1.18 14.34 4.07
CA LEU A 363 -1.84 13.19 3.43
C LEU A 363 -0.86 12.28 2.70
N GLU A 364 0.24 12.83 2.18
CA GLU A 364 1.26 12.06 1.46
C GLU A 364 1.93 10.98 2.32
N ARG A 365 1.85 11.11 3.65
CA ARG A 365 2.38 10.11 4.60
C ARG A 365 1.58 8.82 4.63
N GLN A 366 0.36 8.81 4.09
CA GLN A 366 -0.43 7.58 3.94
C GLN A 366 0.12 6.66 2.83
N ILE A 367 1.02 7.17 1.98
CA ILE A 367 1.74 6.36 0.99
C ILE A 367 2.91 5.69 1.74
N PRO A 368 2.97 4.36 1.81
CA PRO A 368 3.99 3.68 2.60
C PRO A 368 5.34 3.66 1.85
N ILE A 369 5.99 4.83 1.80
CA ILE A 369 7.28 5.05 1.12
C ILE A 369 8.49 4.59 1.95
N GLY A 370 8.27 4.06 3.16
CA GLY A 370 9.31 3.46 3.99
C GLY A 370 8.84 3.27 5.43
N TRP A 371 9.41 2.31 6.15
CA TRP A 371 9.24 2.24 7.60
C TRP A 371 9.93 3.47 8.21
N GLY A 372 9.49 3.97 9.38
CA GLY A 372 9.94 5.20 10.06
C GLY A 372 11.46 5.36 10.31
N PHE A 373 12.29 4.50 9.75
CA PHE A 373 13.71 4.73 9.52
C PHE A 373 13.91 5.94 8.58
N PHE A 374 14.20 7.08 9.18
CA PHE A 374 14.44 8.40 8.55
C PHE A 374 15.16 8.34 7.19
N ILE A 375 16.17 7.47 7.04
CA ILE A 375 16.97 7.34 5.81
C ILE A 375 16.18 6.78 4.62
N LEU A 376 15.27 5.82 4.84
CA LEU A 376 14.52 5.18 3.75
C LEU A 376 13.48 6.13 3.16
N ALA A 377 12.69 6.75 4.03
CA ALA A 377 11.71 7.75 3.65
C ALA A 377 12.38 8.94 2.93
N TRP A 378 13.52 9.42 3.42
CA TRP A 378 14.28 10.48 2.76
C TRP A 378 14.73 10.15 1.34
N ILE A 379 15.23 8.93 1.11
CA ILE A 379 15.65 8.51 -0.24
C ILE A 379 14.44 8.55 -1.17
N ASN A 380 13.29 8.02 -0.75
CA ASN A 380 12.10 8.02 -1.59
C ASN A 380 11.55 9.43 -1.83
N GLU A 381 11.37 10.22 -0.77
CA GLU A 381 10.79 11.56 -0.85
C GLU A 381 11.66 12.56 -1.63
N TYR A 382 12.97 12.56 -1.43
CA TYR A 382 13.85 13.61 -1.98
C TYR A 382 14.63 13.17 -3.23
N ILE A 383 14.74 11.87 -3.49
CA ILE A 383 15.53 11.37 -4.63
C ILE A 383 14.64 10.64 -5.62
N VAL A 384 13.93 9.60 -5.17
CA VAL A 384 13.24 8.68 -6.08
C VAL A 384 12.01 9.32 -6.69
N ILE A 385 11.08 9.79 -5.86
CA ILE A 385 9.81 10.38 -6.31
C ILE A 385 10.04 11.59 -7.21
N PRO A 386 10.90 12.58 -6.85
CA PRO A 386 11.15 13.73 -7.70
C PRO A 386 11.81 13.36 -9.03
N THR A 387 12.77 12.43 -9.01
CA THR A 387 13.42 11.97 -10.25
C THR A 387 12.44 11.20 -11.12
N PHE A 388 11.57 10.38 -10.52
CA PHE A 388 10.61 9.57 -11.24
C PHE A 388 9.49 10.42 -11.87
N ASP A 389 8.95 11.40 -11.15
CA ASP A 389 7.96 12.35 -11.66
C ASP A 389 8.56 13.24 -12.77
N TRP A 390 9.80 13.73 -12.57
CA TRP A 390 10.52 14.49 -13.61
C TRP A 390 10.74 13.66 -14.88
N LEU A 391 11.14 12.40 -14.76
CA LEU A 391 11.31 11.49 -15.90
C LEU A 391 9.96 11.15 -16.56
N GLY A 392 8.90 10.96 -15.77
CA GLY A 392 7.55 10.71 -16.25
C GLY A 392 6.97 11.89 -17.03
N GLY A 393 7.34 13.12 -16.67
CA GLY A 393 6.93 14.35 -17.36
C GLY A 393 7.34 14.44 -18.83
N TYR A 394 8.32 13.65 -19.28
CA TYR A 394 8.71 13.58 -20.70
C TYR A 394 7.77 12.73 -21.57
N GLY A 395 6.77 12.07 -20.98
CA GLY A 395 5.84 11.19 -21.71
C GLY A 395 6.47 9.89 -22.20
N TRP A 396 7.58 9.47 -21.59
CA TRP A 396 8.22 8.19 -21.91
C TRP A 396 7.41 7.02 -21.35
N ASN A 397 7.55 5.85 -21.98
CA ASN A 397 7.03 4.62 -21.39
C ASN A 397 7.69 4.38 -20.01
N TYR A 398 6.89 4.05 -19.00
CA TYR A 398 7.39 3.90 -17.64
C TYR A 398 8.45 2.81 -17.47
N GLY A 399 8.48 1.77 -18.30
CA GLY A 399 9.62 0.82 -18.31
C GLY A 399 10.94 1.49 -18.70
N ILE A 400 10.93 2.45 -19.63
CA ILE A 400 12.11 3.25 -19.98
C ILE A 400 12.46 4.20 -18.84
N VAL A 401 11.47 4.80 -18.18
CA VAL A 401 11.68 5.62 -16.97
C VAL A 401 12.41 4.83 -15.89
N ILE A 402 11.99 3.59 -15.63
CA ILE A 402 12.68 2.68 -14.70
C ILE A 402 14.12 2.41 -15.13
N LEU A 403 14.36 2.15 -16.42
CA LEU A 403 15.69 1.94 -16.97
C LEU A 403 16.61 3.15 -16.73
N VAL A 404 16.15 4.34 -17.08
CA VAL A 404 16.92 5.58 -16.92
C VAL A 404 17.17 5.87 -15.44
N LEU A 405 16.17 5.72 -14.58
CA LEU A 405 16.32 5.86 -13.13
C LEU A 405 17.41 4.90 -12.60
N THR A 406 17.38 3.63 -13.04
CA THR A 406 18.35 2.61 -12.63
C THR A 406 19.76 3.00 -13.09
N ILE A 407 19.92 3.48 -14.32
CA ILE A 407 21.21 3.95 -14.84
C ILE A 407 21.73 5.14 -14.02
N MET A 408 20.88 6.12 -13.73
CA MET A 408 21.24 7.29 -12.92
C MET A 408 21.73 6.88 -11.53
N LEU A 409 20.98 6.03 -10.83
CA LEU A 409 21.36 5.49 -9.52
C LEU A 409 22.68 4.73 -9.59
N LYS A 410 22.85 3.84 -10.57
CA LYS A 410 24.11 3.07 -10.74
C LYS A 410 25.30 3.95 -11.11
N THR A 411 25.08 5.05 -11.81
CA THR A 411 26.10 6.04 -12.18
C THR A 411 26.54 6.84 -10.96
N LEU A 412 25.58 7.28 -10.14
CA LEU A 412 25.86 7.96 -8.88
C LEU A 412 26.69 7.06 -7.93
N LEU A 413 26.37 5.77 -7.87
CA LEU A 413 27.09 4.79 -7.04
C LEU A 413 28.37 4.23 -7.68
N PHE A 414 28.64 4.55 -8.95
CA PHE A 414 29.80 4.06 -9.70
C PHE A 414 31.16 4.25 -8.99
N PRO A 415 31.51 5.42 -8.42
CA PRO A 415 32.80 5.59 -7.75
C PRO A 415 32.96 4.68 -6.52
N ILE A 416 31.85 4.41 -5.82
CA ILE A 416 31.82 3.52 -4.67
C ILE A 416 31.96 2.07 -5.13
N ALA A 417 31.20 1.68 -6.16
CA ALA A 417 31.29 0.37 -6.80
C ALA A 417 32.72 0.08 -7.29
N TYR A 418 33.38 1.04 -7.93
CA TYR A 418 34.77 0.93 -8.37
C TYR A 418 35.72 0.70 -7.19
N LYS A 419 35.60 1.48 -6.11
CA LYS A 419 36.44 1.33 -4.90
C LYS A 419 36.28 -0.05 -4.26
N THR A 420 35.05 -0.58 -4.20
CA THR A 420 34.84 -1.92 -3.69
C THR A 420 35.39 -2.98 -4.63
N TYR A 421 35.14 -2.88 -5.93
CA TYR A 421 35.68 -3.81 -6.91
C TYR A 421 37.22 -3.85 -6.83
N TYR A 422 37.86 -2.68 -6.69
CA TYR A 422 39.31 -2.55 -6.51
C TYR A 422 39.81 -3.24 -5.23
N SER A 423 39.08 -3.11 -4.11
CA SER A 423 39.42 -3.82 -2.88
C SER A 423 39.29 -5.34 -3.03
N SER A 424 38.22 -5.81 -3.67
CA SER A 424 38.00 -7.23 -3.95
C SER A 424 39.07 -7.79 -4.90
N ALA A 425 39.54 -7.02 -5.89
CA ALA A 425 40.64 -7.39 -6.76
C ALA A 425 41.96 -7.60 -5.97
N LYS A 426 42.26 -6.76 -4.97
CA LYS A 426 43.42 -6.98 -4.07
C LYS A 426 43.30 -8.29 -3.30
N MET A 427 42.11 -8.61 -2.81
CA MET A 427 41.86 -9.86 -2.08
C MET A 427 42.01 -11.08 -2.99
N ARG A 428 41.57 -10.99 -4.24
CA ARG A 428 41.77 -12.05 -5.24
C ARG A 428 43.25 -12.32 -5.51
N VAL A 429 44.05 -11.27 -5.66
CA VAL A 429 45.50 -11.39 -5.82
C VAL A 429 46.17 -12.07 -4.63
N LEU A 430 45.68 -11.82 -3.41
CA LEU A 430 46.20 -12.40 -2.16
C LEU A 430 45.68 -13.83 -1.89
N LYS A 431 44.73 -14.33 -2.68
CA LYS A 431 44.09 -15.63 -2.47
C LYS A 431 45.10 -16.80 -2.36
N PRO A 432 46.14 -16.92 -3.19
CA PRO A 432 47.11 -18.01 -3.07
C PRO A 432 47.81 -18.03 -1.70
N GLU A 433 48.20 -16.86 -1.18
CA GLU A 433 48.84 -16.73 0.13
C GLU A 433 47.85 -17.04 1.28
N VAL A 434 46.57 -16.68 1.11
CA VAL A 434 45.50 -17.03 2.05
C VAL A 434 45.25 -18.55 2.06
N ASP A 435 45.32 -19.20 0.90
CA ASP A 435 45.16 -20.66 0.77
C ASP A 435 46.36 -21.40 1.39
N GLU A 436 47.59 -20.88 1.23
CA GLU A 436 48.78 -21.40 1.93
C GLU A 436 48.68 -21.24 3.46
N LEU A 437 48.27 -20.06 3.94
CA LEU A 437 47.99 -19.86 5.37
C LEU A 437 46.89 -20.81 5.86
N SER A 438 45.87 -21.05 5.04
CA SER A 438 44.79 -21.99 5.36
C SER A 438 45.27 -23.43 5.48
N LYS A 439 46.24 -23.85 4.66
CA LYS A 439 46.89 -25.17 4.76
C LYS A 439 47.76 -25.30 6.01
N LYS A 440 48.38 -24.21 6.48
CA LYS A 440 49.17 -24.20 7.74
C LYS A 440 48.31 -24.34 9.00
N PHE A 441 47.02 -24.01 8.95
CA PHE A 441 46.07 -24.13 10.06
C PHE A 441 44.83 -24.96 9.67
N PRO A 442 44.96 -26.29 9.51
CA PRO A 442 43.86 -27.14 9.03
C PRO A 442 42.84 -27.52 10.12
N LYS A 443 43.21 -27.43 11.40
CA LYS A 443 42.34 -27.82 12.53
C LYS A 443 41.27 -26.76 12.81
N LYS A 444 40.04 -27.19 13.15
CA LYS A 444 38.94 -26.29 13.55
C LYS A 444 39.26 -25.47 14.80
N GLU A 445 40.04 -26.02 15.73
CA GLU A 445 40.51 -25.35 16.96
C GLU A 445 41.41 -24.13 16.66
N ASP A 446 42.11 -24.16 15.52
CA ASP A 446 42.97 -23.06 15.07
C ASP A 446 42.23 -22.06 14.18
N ALA A 447 40.91 -22.17 14.00
CA ALA A 447 40.12 -21.28 13.16
C ALA A 447 40.30 -19.80 13.54
N MET A 448 40.39 -19.50 14.84
CA MET A 448 40.64 -18.14 15.32
C MET A 448 42.04 -17.64 14.95
N LYS A 449 43.08 -18.48 15.10
CA LYS A 449 44.47 -18.13 14.71
C LYS A 449 44.59 -17.97 13.20
N LYS A 450 43.92 -18.82 12.43
CA LYS A 450 43.80 -18.72 10.97
C LYS A 450 43.16 -17.39 10.57
N GLN A 451 42.04 -17.02 11.18
CA GLN A 451 41.37 -15.74 10.90
C GLN A 451 42.26 -14.54 11.23
N GLN A 452 42.99 -14.57 12.35
CA GLN A 452 43.95 -13.54 12.74
C GLN A 452 45.13 -13.44 11.76
N ALA A 453 45.70 -14.56 11.33
CA ALA A 453 46.80 -14.59 10.36
C ALA A 453 46.38 -14.06 8.99
N VAL A 454 45.18 -14.43 8.51
CA VAL A 454 44.60 -13.90 7.27
C VAL A 454 44.34 -12.40 7.37
N MET A 455 43.81 -11.92 8.50
CA MET A 455 43.60 -10.48 8.73
C MET A 455 44.93 -9.72 8.79
N ALA A 456 45.97 -10.28 9.42
CA ALA A 456 47.31 -9.69 9.46
C ALA A 456 47.93 -9.59 8.07
N LEU A 457 47.74 -10.61 7.22
CA LEU A 457 48.15 -10.59 5.82
C LEU A 457 47.44 -9.46 5.05
N TYR A 458 46.11 -9.34 5.16
CA TYR A 458 45.37 -8.25 4.51
C TYR A 458 45.82 -6.87 4.98
N LYS A 459 46.06 -6.70 6.29
CA LYS A 459 46.56 -5.44 6.84
C LYS A 459 47.94 -5.08 6.29
N LYS A 460 48.87 -6.04 6.21
CA LYS A 460 50.21 -5.84 5.61
C LYS A 460 50.13 -5.52 4.12
N ALA A 461 49.21 -6.14 3.40
CA ALA A 461 49.01 -5.92 1.97
C ALA A 461 48.23 -4.64 1.63
N GLY A 462 47.65 -3.96 2.64
CA GLY A 462 46.79 -2.79 2.43
C GLY A 462 45.46 -3.13 1.75
N ALA A 463 44.93 -4.33 2.00
CA ALA A 463 43.61 -4.79 1.60
C ALA A 463 42.64 -4.69 2.79
N ASN A 464 41.41 -4.23 2.56
CA ASN A 464 40.38 -4.16 3.59
C ASN A 464 39.26 -5.19 3.32
N PRO A 465 39.14 -6.26 4.13
CA PRO A 465 38.09 -7.26 3.94
C PRO A 465 36.67 -6.70 4.14
N ALA A 466 36.50 -5.63 4.93
CA ALA A 466 35.19 -4.98 5.11
C ALA A 466 34.77 -4.15 3.89
N ALA A 467 35.70 -3.73 3.02
CA ALA A 467 35.34 -2.97 1.83
C ALA A 467 34.51 -3.79 0.82
N GLY A 468 34.52 -5.12 0.93
CA GLY A 468 33.70 -6.01 0.10
C GLY A 468 32.21 -6.01 0.44
N CYS A 469 31.82 -5.70 1.69
CA CYS A 469 30.41 -5.60 2.09
C CYS A 469 29.86 -4.17 2.06
N VAL A 470 30.71 -3.15 1.87
CA VAL A 470 30.30 -1.73 1.77
C VAL A 470 29.22 -1.49 0.69
N PRO A 471 29.31 -2.05 -0.53
CA PRO A 471 28.26 -1.85 -1.53
C PRO A 471 26.95 -2.45 -1.11
N MET A 472 26.98 -3.61 -0.44
CA MET A 472 25.77 -4.23 0.07
C MET A 472 25.12 -3.33 1.13
N LEU A 473 25.89 -2.82 2.09
CA LEU A 473 25.36 -1.94 3.14
C LEU A 473 24.75 -0.65 2.57
N LEU A 474 25.38 -0.06 1.55
CA LEU A 474 24.87 1.15 0.91
C LEU A 474 23.68 0.87 -0.03
N GLN A 475 23.66 -0.30 -0.67
CA GLN A 475 22.59 -0.72 -1.57
C GLN A 475 21.32 -1.10 -0.80
N MET A 476 21.44 -1.65 0.41
CA MET A 476 20.28 -2.11 1.21
C MET A 476 19.22 -1.01 1.40
N PRO A 477 19.56 0.24 1.83
CA PRO A 477 18.57 1.31 1.91
C PRO A 477 17.86 1.61 0.59
N ILE A 478 18.61 1.68 -0.51
CA ILE A 478 18.06 1.96 -1.85
C ILE A 478 17.16 0.80 -2.30
N LEU A 479 17.56 -0.43 -1.98
CA LEU A 479 16.80 -1.64 -2.27
C LEU A 479 15.44 -1.63 -1.57
N PHE A 480 15.42 -1.34 -0.27
CA PHE A 480 14.17 -1.22 0.49
C PHE A 480 13.32 -0.04 0.04
N ALA A 481 13.94 1.08 -0.31
CA ALA A 481 13.25 2.24 -0.86
C ALA A 481 12.51 1.85 -2.16
N MET A 482 13.17 1.15 -3.09
CA MET A 482 12.54 0.65 -4.31
C MET A 482 11.45 -0.38 -4.03
N PHE A 483 11.70 -1.31 -3.10
CA PHE A 483 10.74 -2.34 -2.71
C PHE A 483 9.41 -1.74 -2.25
N ARG A 484 9.42 -0.60 -1.55
CA ARG A 484 8.21 0.10 -1.11
C ARG A 484 7.64 1.06 -2.16
N PHE A 485 8.49 1.70 -2.94
CA PHE A 485 8.07 2.69 -3.93
C PHE A 485 7.31 2.05 -5.11
N PHE A 486 7.87 1.01 -5.74
CA PHE A 486 7.30 0.41 -6.96
C PHE A 486 5.85 -0.10 -6.78
N PRO A 487 5.51 -0.81 -5.70
CA PRO A 487 4.15 -1.31 -5.49
C PRO A 487 3.15 -0.23 -5.08
N ALA A 488 3.61 0.90 -4.53
CA ALA A 488 2.77 2.00 -4.06
C ALA A 488 2.60 3.13 -5.09
N SER A 489 3.47 3.20 -6.10
CA SER A 489 3.43 4.26 -7.13
C SER A 489 2.27 4.03 -8.10
N ILE A 490 1.29 4.94 -8.04
CA ILE A 490 0.14 4.93 -8.95
C ILE A 490 0.54 5.22 -10.40
N GLU A 491 1.65 5.92 -10.60
CA GLU A 491 2.18 6.23 -11.93
C GLU A 491 2.50 4.97 -12.75
N LEU A 492 2.83 3.86 -12.08
CA LEU A 492 3.10 2.57 -12.71
C LEU A 492 1.85 1.74 -13.00
N ARG A 493 0.72 2.13 -12.41
CA ARG A 493 -0.54 1.42 -12.53
C ARG A 493 -0.98 1.38 -13.99
N GLN A 494 -1.22 0.16 -14.49
CA GLN A 494 -1.67 -0.11 -15.86
C GLN A 494 -0.71 0.42 -16.95
N GLN A 495 0.58 0.58 -16.62
CA GLN A 495 1.58 0.95 -17.61
C GLN A 495 2.16 -0.31 -18.26
N PRO A 496 1.98 -0.52 -19.57
CA PRO A 496 2.50 -1.69 -20.26
C PRO A 496 3.98 -1.52 -20.60
N PHE A 497 4.76 -2.60 -20.52
CA PHE A 497 6.14 -2.62 -20.99
C PHE A 497 6.59 -4.03 -21.39
N LEU A 498 7.13 -4.17 -22.61
CA LEU A 498 7.52 -5.46 -23.20
C LEU A 498 6.34 -6.46 -23.15
N TRP A 499 6.45 -7.54 -22.37
CA TRP A 499 5.39 -8.55 -22.18
C TRP A 499 4.52 -8.28 -20.95
N ALA A 500 4.90 -7.34 -20.08
CA ALA A 500 4.08 -6.98 -18.91
C ALA A 500 2.99 -5.99 -19.35
N HIS A 501 1.74 -6.33 -19.06
CA HIS A 501 0.60 -5.44 -19.33
C HIS A 501 0.44 -4.36 -18.24
N ASP A 502 0.97 -4.59 -17.04
CA ASP A 502 0.89 -3.67 -15.91
C ASP A 502 2.17 -3.79 -15.06
N LEU A 503 2.95 -2.71 -15.00
CA LEU A 503 4.18 -2.65 -14.18
C LEU A 503 3.92 -2.65 -12.66
N SER A 504 2.69 -2.33 -12.25
CA SER A 504 2.28 -2.33 -10.84
C SER A 504 1.74 -3.68 -10.35
N SER A 505 1.31 -4.55 -11.28
CA SER A 505 0.90 -5.93 -11.00
C SER A 505 1.99 -6.92 -11.43
N TYR A 506 1.76 -8.21 -11.20
CA TYR A 506 2.66 -9.25 -11.69
C TYR A 506 2.61 -9.34 -13.22
N ASP A 507 3.71 -9.78 -13.83
CA ASP A 507 3.73 -10.16 -15.24
C ASP A 507 3.40 -11.65 -15.38
N SER A 508 2.75 -12.07 -16.45
CA SER A 508 2.48 -13.49 -16.68
C SER A 508 2.64 -13.84 -18.15
N ILE A 509 3.57 -14.76 -18.42
CA ILE A 509 3.77 -15.32 -19.76
C ILE A 509 3.08 -16.68 -19.93
N ALA A 510 2.74 -17.33 -18.81
CA ALA A 510 2.07 -18.62 -18.79
C ALA A 510 1.28 -18.77 -17.48
N SER A 511 0.03 -19.20 -17.60
CA SER A 511 -0.80 -19.67 -16.49
C SER A 511 -0.64 -21.19 -16.34
N LEU A 512 -0.37 -21.65 -15.13
CA LEU A 512 -0.31 -23.06 -14.77
C LEU A 512 -1.74 -23.56 -14.47
N PRO A 513 -2.10 -24.79 -14.85
CA PRO A 513 -3.42 -25.36 -14.55
C PRO A 513 -3.56 -25.82 -13.09
N PHE A 514 -2.53 -25.61 -12.26
CA PHE A 514 -2.48 -25.96 -10.84
C PHE A 514 -1.73 -24.86 -10.08
N ASP A 515 -2.09 -24.68 -8.81
CA ASP A 515 -1.40 -23.76 -7.90
C ASP A 515 -0.20 -24.45 -7.24
N ILE A 516 0.98 -23.84 -7.33
CA ILE A 516 2.17 -24.33 -6.62
C ILE A 516 2.28 -23.58 -5.29
N PRO A 517 2.27 -24.28 -4.14
CA PRO A 517 2.46 -23.64 -2.85
C PRO A 517 3.71 -22.76 -2.84
N PHE A 518 3.59 -21.53 -2.35
CA PHE A 518 4.66 -20.52 -2.27
C PHE A 518 5.11 -19.89 -3.62
N TYR A 519 4.64 -20.37 -4.78
CA TYR A 519 4.99 -19.80 -6.09
C TYR A 519 3.77 -19.21 -6.82
N GLY A 520 2.59 -19.82 -6.67
CA GLY A 520 1.36 -19.40 -7.31
C GLY A 520 1.03 -20.19 -8.58
N ASP A 521 0.07 -19.65 -9.33
CA ASP A 521 -0.58 -20.24 -10.50
C ASP A 521 -0.06 -19.70 -11.85
N HIS A 522 0.96 -18.85 -11.84
CA HIS A 522 1.48 -18.22 -13.06
C HIS A 522 3.01 -18.12 -13.06
N VAL A 523 3.57 -17.80 -14.22
CA VAL A 523 5.02 -17.65 -14.42
C VAL A 523 5.34 -16.20 -14.81
N SER A 524 5.99 -15.49 -13.89
CA SER A 524 6.45 -14.11 -14.08
C SER A 524 7.86 -14.09 -14.67
N LEU A 525 7.99 -13.67 -15.92
CA LEU A 525 9.25 -13.67 -16.66
C LEU A 525 10.23 -12.64 -16.11
N PHE A 526 9.78 -11.44 -15.69
CA PHE A 526 10.69 -10.50 -15.04
C PHE A 526 11.25 -11.06 -13.74
N THR A 527 10.43 -11.75 -12.95
CA THR A 527 10.89 -12.39 -11.71
C THR A 527 11.85 -13.56 -11.98
N LEU A 528 11.63 -14.34 -13.05
CA LEU A 528 12.59 -15.35 -13.49
C LEU A 528 13.93 -14.74 -13.93
N LEU A 529 13.90 -13.68 -14.74
CA LEU A 529 15.11 -12.98 -15.19
C LEU A 529 15.86 -12.33 -14.02
N MET A 530 15.13 -11.76 -13.07
CA MET A 530 15.68 -11.27 -11.81
C MET A 530 16.38 -12.40 -11.04
N THR A 531 15.72 -13.54 -10.87
CA THR A 531 16.26 -14.68 -10.13
C THR A 531 17.53 -15.23 -10.79
N VAL A 532 17.49 -15.47 -12.12
CA VAL A 532 18.65 -15.96 -12.89
C VAL A 532 19.80 -14.96 -12.81
N SER A 533 19.54 -13.66 -12.99
CA SER A 533 20.57 -12.63 -12.88
C SER A 533 21.13 -12.53 -11.46
N THR A 534 20.32 -12.70 -10.43
CA THR A 534 20.78 -12.67 -9.02
C THR A 534 21.62 -13.90 -8.68
N ILE A 535 21.27 -15.08 -9.19
CA ILE A 535 22.09 -16.30 -9.06
C ILE A 535 23.42 -16.12 -9.77
N MET A 536 23.42 -15.57 -10.99
CA MET A 536 24.63 -15.27 -11.75
C MET A 536 25.50 -14.23 -11.02
N TYR A 537 24.90 -13.17 -10.48
CA TYR A 537 25.59 -12.17 -9.66
C TYR A 537 26.20 -12.80 -8.41
N THR A 538 25.46 -13.64 -7.71
CA THR A 538 25.93 -14.38 -6.53
C THR A 538 27.11 -15.29 -6.89
N TYR A 539 27.03 -15.98 -8.03
CA TYR A 539 28.10 -16.82 -8.53
C TYR A 539 29.37 -16.02 -8.82
N LEU A 540 29.25 -14.93 -9.59
CA LEU A 540 30.38 -14.06 -9.93
C LEU A 540 30.99 -13.45 -8.66
N ASN A 541 30.18 -12.90 -7.77
CA ASN A 541 30.65 -12.30 -6.52
C ASN A 541 31.35 -13.33 -5.61
N ASN A 542 30.84 -14.56 -5.55
CA ASN A 542 31.49 -15.66 -4.81
C ASN A 542 32.87 -16.03 -5.37
N GLN A 543 33.07 -15.95 -6.68
CA GLN A 543 34.40 -16.12 -7.28
C GLN A 543 35.34 -14.97 -6.90
N MET A 544 34.82 -13.75 -6.82
CA MET A 544 35.59 -12.57 -6.44
C MET A 544 35.98 -12.56 -4.95
N MET A 545 35.09 -13.04 -4.08
CA MET A 545 35.22 -13.01 -2.61
C MET A 545 35.69 -14.35 -2.03
N ALA A 546 36.34 -15.20 -2.85
CA ALA A 546 36.65 -16.60 -2.55
C ALA A 546 37.54 -16.86 -1.31
N SER A 547 38.11 -15.82 -0.70
CA SER A 547 38.95 -15.94 0.50
C SER A 547 38.19 -15.87 1.83
N GLN A 548 36.94 -15.37 1.84
CA GLN A 548 36.09 -15.32 3.05
C GLN A 548 35.06 -16.47 3.10
N THR A 549 34.45 -16.81 1.97
CA THR A 549 33.38 -17.83 1.90
C THR A 549 33.87 -19.27 2.11
N THR A 550 35.18 -19.50 2.05
CA THR A 550 35.80 -20.82 2.28
C THR A 550 35.85 -21.20 3.76
N GLN A 551 35.57 -20.27 4.69
CA GLN A 551 35.61 -20.56 6.13
C GLN A 551 34.33 -21.20 6.68
N MET A 552 33.18 -21.10 5.97
CA MET A 552 31.91 -21.75 6.36
C MET A 552 31.14 -22.27 5.14
N PRO A 553 31.21 -23.58 4.82
CA PRO A 553 30.54 -24.17 3.66
C PRO A 553 29.03 -23.93 3.60
N GLY A 554 28.34 -23.81 4.74
CA GLY A 554 26.89 -23.57 4.81
C GLY A 554 26.45 -22.19 4.30
N MET A 555 27.32 -21.17 4.36
CA MET A 555 26.98 -19.82 3.91
C MET A 555 26.84 -19.73 2.39
N LYS A 556 27.62 -20.52 1.63
CA LYS A 556 27.51 -20.57 0.16
C LYS A 556 26.16 -21.09 -0.29
N THR A 557 25.68 -22.18 0.33
CA THR A 557 24.37 -22.76 -0.01
C THR A 557 23.25 -21.79 0.28
N MET A 558 23.29 -21.10 1.43
CA MET A 558 22.27 -20.09 1.79
C MET A 558 22.19 -18.94 0.77
N MET A 559 23.35 -18.48 0.26
CA MET A 559 23.38 -17.40 -0.74
C MET A 559 22.73 -17.78 -2.07
N TYR A 560 22.82 -19.05 -2.49
CA TYR A 560 22.15 -19.52 -3.71
C TYR A 560 20.69 -19.90 -3.50
N LEU A 561 20.30 -20.26 -2.28
CA LEU A 561 18.91 -20.59 -1.94
C LEU A 561 18.03 -19.34 -1.85
N MET A 562 18.56 -18.23 -1.33
CA MET A 562 17.79 -17.00 -1.11
C MET A 562 17.10 -16.44 -2.37
N PRO A 563 17.76 -16.34 -3.55
CA PRO A 563 17.09 -15.92 -4.78
C PRO A 563 15.94 -16.86 -5.21
N ILE A 564 16.05 -18.15 -4.92
CA ILE A 564 15.01 -19.14 -5.23
C ILE A 564 13.82 -19.00 -4.28
N MET A 565 14.06 -18.69 -3.00
CA MET A 565 12.98 -18.32 -2.09
C MET A 565 12.29 -17.02 -2.52
N PHE A 566 13.06 -16.01 -2.92
CA PHE A 566 12.48 -14.75 -3.39
C PHE A 566 11.74 -14.90 -4.71
N LEU A 567 12.07 -15.87 -5.56
CA LEU A 567 11.27 -16.17 -6.75
C LEU A 567 9.80 -16.42 -6.37
N GLY A 568 9.51 -17.20 -5.33
CA GLY A 568 8.13 -17.48 -4.91
C GLY A 568 7.38 -16.23 -4.44
N ILE A 569 8.02 -15.41 -3.59
CA ILE A 569 7.44 -14.17 -3.06
C ILE A 569 7.22 -13.12 -4.16
N PHE A 570 8.22 -12.94 -5.04
CA PHE A 570 8.19 -11.90 -6.07
C PHE A 570 7.43 -12.32 -7.33
N ASN A 571 6.99 -13.59 -7.45
CA ASN A 571 6.22 -14.03 -8.59
C ASN A 571 4.88 -13.28 -8.66
N SER A 572 4.20 -13.16 -7.53
CA SER A 572 2.91 -12.45 -7.39
C SER A 572 3.05 -10.95 -7.09
N TYR A 573 4.25 -10.38 -7.20
CA TYR A 573 4.54 -8.99 -6.83
C TYR A 573 4.65 -8.06 -8.03
N ALA A 574 4.79 -6.75 -7.79
CA ALA A 574 4.87 -5.75 -8.86
C ALA A 574 6.04 -6.03 -9.83
N SER A 575 5.72 -6.24 -11.09
CA SER A 575 6.69 -6.60 -12.14
C SER A 575 7.73 -5.51 -12.39
N GLY A 576 7.37 -4.23 -12.18
CA GLY A 576 8.29 -3.11 -12.24
C GLY A 576 9.44 -3.20 -11.23
N LEU A 577 9.21 -3.79 -10.06
CA LEU A 577 10.26 -4.03 -9.07
C LEU A 577 11.22 -5.14 -9.53
N SER A 578 10.68 -6.28 -10.00
CA SER A 578 11.49 -7.37 -10.56
C SER A 578 12.32 -6.91 -11.76
N TYR A 579 11.73 -6.07 -12.63
CA TYR A 579 12.41 -5.45 -13.76
C TYR A 579 13.55 -4.54 -13.30
N TYR A 580 13.32 -3.67 -12.31
CA TYR A 580 14.37 -2.84 -11.71
C TYR A 580 15.56 -3.68 -11.21
N TYR A 581 15.31 -4.76 -10.47
CA TYR A 581 16.38 -5.63 -9.97
C TYR A 581 17.15 -6.31 -11.09
N PHE A 582 16.45 -6.80 -12.11
CA PHE A 582 17.08 -7.37 -13.30
C PHE A 582 18.01 -6.35 -13.97
N LEU A 583 17.54 -5.13 -14.22
CA LEU A 583 18.36 -4.06 -14.79
C LEU A 583 19.54 -3.70 -13.91
N ALA A 584 19.34 -3.59 -12.60
CA ALA A 584 20.38 -3.29 -11.63
C ALA A 584 21.50 -4.36 -11.68
N ASN A 585 21.15 -5.64 -11.83
CA ASN A 585 22.11 -6.73 -11.99
C ASN A 585 22.84 -6.66 -13.33
N VAL A 586 22.11 -6.45 -14.43
CA VAL A 586 22.68 -6.32 -15.79
C VAL A 586 23.69 -5.16 -15.87
N ILE A 587 23.34 -3.99 -15.34
CA ILE A 587 24.24 -2.84 -15.29
C ILE A 587 25.47 -3.17 -14.41
N THR A 588 25.27 -3.90 -13.32
CA THR A 588 26.38 -4.34 -12.45
C THR A 588 27.34 -5.28 -13.20
N PHE A 589 26.84 -6.16 -14.07
CA PHE A 589 27.69 -6.97 -14.94
C PHE A 589 28.50 -6.13 -15.93
N GLY A 590 27.86 -5.13 -16.54
CA GLY A 590 28.54 -4.15 -17.38
C GLY A 590 29.65 -3.40 -16.63
N GLN A 591 29.36 -2.92 -15.42
CA GLN A 591 30.34 -2.28 -14.53
C GLN A 591 31.50 -3.22 -14.20
N MET A 592 31.23 -4.48 -13.84
CA MET A 592 32.27 -5.47 -13.57
C MET A 592 33.18 -5.71 -14.78
N PHE A 593 32.62 -5.78 -15.98
CA PHE A 593 33.40 -5.91 -17.22
C PHE A 593 34.34 -4.72 -17.42
N VAL A 594 33.81 -3.50 -17.31
CA VAL A 594 34.59 -2.25 -17.40
C VAL A 594 35.68 -2.20 -16.33
N PHE A 595 35.36 -2.54 -15.08
CA PHE A 595 36.33 -2.54 -13.98
C PHE A 595 37.43 -3.58 -14.16
N ARG A 596 37.09 -4.77 -14.67
CA ARG A 596 38.07 -5.82 -14.99
C ARG A 596 39.03 -5.37 -16.08
N TYR A 597 38.53 -4.66 -17.09
CA TYR A 597 39.38 -4.10 -18.14
C TYR A 597 40.28 -2.96 -17.60
N ALA A 598 39.75 -2.10 -16.73
CA ALA A 598 40.49 -0.97 -16.17
C ALA A 598 41.58 -1.37 -15.15
N ILE A 599 41.42 -2.49 -14.43
CA ILE A 599 42.33 -2.90 -13.36
C ILE A 599 43.32 -3.93 -13.87
N ASN A 600 44.58 -3.50 -14.03
CA ASN A 600 45.68 -4.39 -14.39
C ASN A 600 46.22 -5.13 -13.14
N GLU A 601 45.97 -6.44 -13.08
CA GLU A 601 46.35 -7.29 -11.93
C GLU A 601 47.87 -7.32 -11.68
N ASN A 602 48.71 -7.13 -12.71
CA ASN A 602 50.17 -7.11 -12.55
C ASN A 602 50.65 -5.84 -11.83
N LYS A 603 50.08 -4.67 -12.20
CA LYS A 603 50.35 -3.41 -11.49
C LYS A 603 49.85 -3.50 -10.04
N LEU A 604 48.72 -4.18 -9.82
CA LEU A 604 48.16 -4.38 -8.49
C LEU A 604 49.04 -5.28 -7.61
N ARG A 605 49.59 -6.38 -8.15
CA ARG A 605 50.58 -7.25 -7.48
C ARG A 605 51.82 -6.47 -7.07
N ALA A 606 52.41 -5.71 -7.99
CA ALA A 606 53.57 -4.88 -7.71
C ALA A 606 53.30 -3.83 -6.61
N GLN A 607 52.10 -3.24 -6.59
CA GLN A 607 51.69 -2.32 -5.54
C GLN A 607 51.52 -3.01 -4.17
N ILE A 608 50.93 -4.21 -4.15
CA ILE A 608 50.77 -5.02 -2.94
C ILE A 608 52.14 -5.39 -2.36
N GLU A 609 53.09 -5.83 -3.18
CA GLU A 609 54.45 -6.15 -2.74
C GLU A 609 55.19 -4.92 -2.18
N ARG A 610 55.05 -3.76 -2.84
CA ARG A 610 55.58 -2.49 -2.31
C ARG A 610 54.94 -2.14 -0.96
N ASN A 611 53.64 -2.38 -0.79
CA ASN A 611 52.96 -2.11 0.47
C ASN A 611 53.39 -3.07 1.59
N LYS A 612 53.63 -4.34 1.29
CA LYS A 612 54.18 -5.31 2.25
C LYS A 612 55.59 -4.94 2.75
N LYS A 613 56.39 -4.27 1.90
CA LYS A 613 57.74 -3.78 2.23
C LYS A 613 57.75 -2.49 3.06
N LYS A 614 56.62 -1.77 3.14
CA LYS A 614 56.52 -0.55 3.97
C LYS A 614 56.35 -0.92 5.45
N PRO A 615 56.94 -0.15 6.38
CA PRO A 615 56.75 -0.38 7.81
C PRO A 615 55.26 -0.29 8.16
N PRO A 616 54.76 -1.12 9.10
CA PRO A 616 53.35 -1.15 9.44
C PRO A 616 52.89 0.22 9.93
N LYS A 617 51.81 0.77 9.34
CA LYS A 617 51.20 2.03 9.81
C LYS A 617 50.89 1.97 11.31
N LYS A 618 51.17 3.05 12.06
CA LYS A 618 50.85 3.18 13.49
C LYS A 618 49.38 2.80 13.74
N LYS A 619 49.14 1.91 14.71
CA LYS A 619 47.79 1.44 15.08
C LYS A 619 46.98 2.61 15.67
N SER A 620 45.73 2.79 15.22
CA SER A 620 44.78 3.73 15.82
C SER A 620 44.43 3.29 17.26
N ALA A 621 44.09 4.24 18.14
CA ALA A 621 43.72 3.98 19.54
C ALA A 621 42.54 2.99 19.66
N PHE A 622 41.57 3.06 18.74
CA PHE A 622 40.46 2.11 18.67
C PHE A 622 40.92 0.68 18.34
N GLN A 623 41.90 0.54 17.43
CA GLN A 623 42.47 -0.77 17.09
C GLN A 623 43.25 -1.40 18.25
N LYS A 624 43.91 -0.58 19.08
CA LYS A 624 44.60 -1.06 20.30
C LYS A 624 43.58 -1.60 21.32
N ARG A 625 42.49 -0.86 21.56
CA ARG A 625 41.40 -1.28 22.47
C ARG A 625 40.72 -2.58 22.03
N LEU A 626 40.46 -2.73 20.72
CA LEU A 626 39.91 -3.97 20.16
C LEU A 626 40.87 -5.17 20.31
N GLU A 627 42.17 -4.96 20.14
CA GLU A 627 43.19 -6.01 20.37
C GLU A 627 43.29 -6.40 21.85
N GLU A 628 43.23 -5.43 22.77
CA GLU A 628 43.22 -5.70 24.21
C GLU A 628 41.97 -6.48 24.63
N ALA A 629 40.78 -6.09 24.14
CA ALA A 629 39.53 -6.80 24.40
C ALA A 629 39.55 -8.24 23.83
N ALA A 630 40.13 -8.45 22.64
CA ALA A 630 40.29 -9.78 22.04
C ALA A 630 41.29 -10.65 22.80
N LYS A 631 42.38 -10.08 23.31
CA LYS A 631 43.37 -10.79 24.15
C LYS A 631 42.79 -11.19 25.51
N GLN A 632 42.00 -10.33 26.14
CA GLN A 632 41.31 -10.63 27.41
C GLN A 632 40.30 -11.78 27.26
N LYS A 633 39.52 -11.81 26.16
CA LYS A 633 38.61 -12.94 25.87
C LYS A 633 39.35 -14.26 25.57
N GLY A 634 40.58 -14.18 25.04
CA GLY A 634 41.42 -15.35 24.78
C GLY A 634 42.11 -15.93 26.03
N SER A 635 42.44 -15.11 27.04
CA SER A 635 43.07 -15.58 28.28
C SER A 635 42.08 -16.25 29.24
N ASN A 636 40.80 -15.81 29.25
CA ASN A 636 39.76 -16.42 30.09
C ASN A 636 39.34 -17.83 29.66
N LYS A 637 39.72 -18.30 28.46
CA LYS A 637 39.47 -19.68 28.00
C LYS A 637 40.60 -20.67 28.35
N LYS A 638 41.66 -20.20 28.99
CA LYS A 638 42.82 -21.01 29.42
C LYS A 638 42.89 -21.20 30.95
N ARG A 639 41.82 -20.90 31.67
CA ARG A 639 41.68 -21.21 33.09
C ARG A 639 40.68 -22.33 33.28
#